data_AF-A0A9X2FEA6-F1
#
_entry.id   AF-A0A9X2FEA6-F1
#
_cell.length_a   1.000
_cell.length_b   1.000
_cell.length_c   1.000
_cell.angle_alpha   90.00
_cell.angle_beta   90.00
_cell.angle_gamma   90.00
#
_symmetry.space_group_name_H-M   'P 1'
#
loop_
_entity.id
_entity.type
_entity.pdbx_description
1 polymer ?
#
loop_
_entity_poly.entity_id
_entity_poly.type
_entity_poly.pdbx_seq_one_letter_code
_entity_poly.pdbx_strand_id
1 'polypeptide(L)'
;MLQSFLRLTCLAVAVCLTDHVQAVLVYQYTFNDGVANNGLVFADEATGDSIGNPGLTYVDPTNMGRIVGGQVDLSANNGQGSGADGIGVDAAGIFLDLDDFAFSNAAFGGANGAASIEMWVTVSQNRNWARLWDIGTSEGGAGVSDSGSSTSYVIGVGQSGSGHFGGSTHVSGAEQFVPAPPNPEQPPLPTNVKHHVVFTLDHSATTAERPNGTATLYLNGTMVGQEAIVADLDLNNDILSGGNSELIDNNNWFGRAQWGGDPLFDGLYDEINIYDHALTESEVTANNAQGPVAALIPVVSIDRSTGEVQFTNVTDSALQLTSYTLTSNAGGLDTDNNVTIDGSWTTNTESATELMQTGGAAVTLPANSDGASIGSAWFQSTVEDIQAIGQMSDGTMTALEVVYTGDALSPIDLNADGIVDEDDWFVFAANAYTNISGLTEAQARRVGDLNFDGLQDYDDFRSFKSQFNALAGAGALEAIIGGASVPEPSTLALAGLAAAALLISKRSNLSVYRSKLTVLFAALLSLAIAPSAQAQVIMDWDASAWSGNGEDLGGGWNGDSWIDSAAGIPAFSGGNLAESNNGGVPVKTEGQIGLDPYANWIDFSYESFDVNNTAHPLAGLRDFTIAAVVRVPESAGALAPNVGENQFWLFNGFVGKEIGNAGVGDWVLGLVQQDGDGQAHIAAGTGLAATDVGTLGPAINDDMWHTVHFVVNDLGSNMFEQRLYLDGVEVANDLDLSFGGPVTAVAASDFAIGARRDGGNGYLPDADMARLKFYGASLSPTEIANQASSFLGEGLQPLQMVVGGDNSLSIENPNVSDDINIDAYFITSNTASTFNTSNWTSLEDQGIDTDTGNPDGDFNEDGTVDIADYTVWRNNLGSTNGLPNSAALGGTVDSTYYELWKDNFGATGSGEGLGWTELTGASNDTQLREYFLGEEGSTLAASSSWELGTVYTGSGAETLEFMYSQDGVLRRGVVVMSGAVSSVQVPEPGSVFLALASMATVGIITLRRRPLR
;
A
#
# COMPACT_ATOMS: atom_id res chain seq x y z
N MET A 1 12.48 34.78 -86.79
CA MET A 1 13.80 34.11 -86.86
C MET A 1 14.91 35.16 -86.91
N LEU A 2 15.31 35.75 -85.78
CA LEU A 2 16.64 36.34 -85.54
C LEU A 2 16.74 36.90 -84.09
N GLN A 3 16.30 36.14 -83.08
CA GLN A 3 16.44 36.54 -81.66
C GLN A 3 16.78 35.37 -80.72
N SER A 4 17.22 34.23 -81.25
CA SER A 4 17.43 33.00 -80.47
C SER A 4 18.89 32.55 -80.37
N PHE A 5 19.89 33.42 -80.61
CA PHE A 5 21.30 33.00 -80.66
C PHE A 5 22.32 33.94 -79.99
N LEU A 6 21.89 34.87 -79.12
CA LEU A 6 22.79 35.87 -78.55
C LEU A 6 22.63 36.05 -77.03
N ARG A 7 22.73 34.96 -76.25
CA ARG A 7 22.97 35.01 -74.79
C ARG A 7 23.83 33.84 -74.29
N LEU A 8 24.80 33.43 -75.11
CA LEU A 8 25.71 32.32 -74.82
C LEU A 8 27.18 32.80 -74.85
N THR A 9 27.53 33.94 -74.23
CA THR A 9 28.96 34.38 -74.11
C THR A 9 29.27 35.57 -73.18
N CYS A 10 28.46 35.88 -72.15
CA CYS A 10 28.83 36.89 -71.14
C CYS A 10 28.21 36.58 -69.78
N LEU A 11 28.66 35.52 -69.11
CA LEU A 11 28.75 35.44 -67.65
C LEU A 11 29.74 34.33 -67.26
N ALA A 12 30.99 34.50 -67.69
CA ALA A 12 32.11 33.65 -67.33
C ALA A 12 33.21 34.52 -66.70
N VAL A 13 32.84 35.30 -65.67
CA VAL A 13 33.71 35.79 -64.59
C VAL A 13 32.76 36.16 -63.43
N ALA A 14 33.06 35.67 -62.22
CA ALA A 14 32.26 35.71 -60.98
C ALA A 14 31.24 34.56 -60.83
N VAL A 15 31.73 33.37 -60.46
CA VAL A 15 31.37 32.57 -59.26
C VAL A 15 32.36 31.40 -59.27
N CYS A 16 33.55 31.62 -58.71
CA CYS A 16 34.25 30.58 -57.97
C CYS A 16 34.01 30.93 -56.50
N LEU A 17 33.73 29.90 -55.69
CA LEU A 17 33.29 29.92 -54.28
C LEU A 17 31.77 29.97 -54.13
N THR A 18 31.14 28.80 -54.04
CA THR A 18 30.81 28.14 -52.76
C THR A 18 30.30 26.74 -53.09
N ASP A 19 31.12 25.72 -52.84
CA ASP A 19 30.61 24.37 -52.65
C ASP A 19 29.72 24.43 -51.40
N HIS A 20 28.42 24.30 -51.54
CA HIS A 20 27.56 23.98 -50.40
C HIS A 20 27.83 22.51 -50.07
N VAL A 21 28.78 22.27 -49.17
CA VAL A 21 28.91 20.97 -48.51
C VAL A 21 27.57 20.76 -47.81
N GLN A 22 26.78 19.79 -48.28
CA GLN A 22 25.60 19.37 -47.54
C GLN A 22 26.07 18.72 -46.25
N ALA A 23 25.36 19.00 -45.15
CA ALA A 23 25.48 18.25 -43.92
C ALA A 23 25.58 16.74 -44.15
N VAL A 24 26.62 16.09 -43.62
CA VAL A 24 26.69 14.62 -43.61
C VAL A 24 26.24 14.14 -42.23
N LEU A 25 25.08 13.48 -42.21
CA LEU A 25 24.59 12.74 -41.07
C LEU A 25 25.55 11.56 -40.83
N VAL A 26 26.12 11.49 -39.63
CA VAL A 26 27.08 10.44 -39.24
C VAL A 26 26.35 9.30 -38.55
N TYR A 27 25.50 9.64 -37.57
CA TYR A 27 24.71 8.67 -36.81
C TYR A 27 23.25 9.10 -36.76
N GLN A 28 22.34 8.16 -37.00
CA GLN A 28 20.90 8.31 -36.86
C GLN A 28 20.36 7.14 -36.06
N TYR A 29 19.76 7.44 -34.91
CA TYR A 29 19.16 6.48 -34.01
C TYR A 29 17.66 6.74 -33.94
N THR A 30 16.89 5.81 -34.50
CA THR A 30 15.42 5.78 -34.43
C THR A 30 14.98 4.58 -33.59
N PHE A 31 13.88 4.69 -32.87
CA PHE A 31 13.37 3.60 -32.01
C PHE A 31 12.13 2.92 -32.61
N ASN A 32 11.96 3.04 -33.93
CA ASN A 32 10.77 2.64 -34.68
C ASN A 32 10.63 1.12 -34.91
N ASP A 33 11.71 0.35 -34.76
CA ASP A 33 11.74 -1.11 -35.00
C ASP A 33 11.35 -1.94 -33.76
N GLY A 34 11.16 -1.30 -32.60
CA GLY A 34 10.59 -1.91 -31.40
C GLY A 34 11.45 -2.97 -30.73
N VAL A 35 12.76 -3.04 -31.01
CA VAL A 35 13.65 -4.01 -30.36
C VAL A 35 14.13 -3.49 -29.01
N ALA A 36 13.31 -3.69 -27.98
CA ALA A 36 13.78 -3.79 -26.60
C ALA A 36 12.88 -4.73 -25.82
N ASN A 37 13.17 -6.03 -25.90
CA ASN A 37 12.74 -6.98 -24.87
C ASN A 37 13.71 -8.17 -24.82
N ASN A 38 14.34 -8.34 -23.65
CA ASN A 38 15.26 -9.41 -23.26
C ASN A 38 16.63 -9.48 -23.94
N GLY A 39 17.34 -8.35 -23.88
CA GLY A 39 18.80 -8.28 -23.96
C GLY A 39 19.39 -8.62 -25.33
N LEU A 40 19.70 -7.60 -26.14
CA LEU A 40 20.71 -7.69 -27.18
C LEU A 40 21.13 -6.30 -27.66
N VAL A 41 22.42 -6.25 -28.00
CA VAL A 41 23.25 -5.15 -28.47
C VAL A 41 22.77 -4.63 -29.83
N PHE A 42 22.70 -3.32 -30.04
CA PHE A 42 22.73 -2.77 -31.41
C PHE A 42 24.17 -2.85 -31.95
N ALA A 43 24.57 -4.04 -32.36
CA ALA A 43 25.69 -4.26 -33.26
C ALA A 43 25.23 -5.30 -34.31
N ASP A 44 25.08 -4.82 -35.55
CA ASP A 44 24.65 -5.59 -36.72
C ASP A 44 25.49 -6.86 -36.94
N GLU A 45 24.85 -8.03 -36.94
CA GLU A 45 25.23 -9.13 -37.82
C GLU A 45 23.97 -9.67 -38.52
N ALA A 46 23.36 -8.92 -39.47
CA ALA A 46 23.08 -9.42 -40.81
C ALA A 46 22.22 -8.58 -41.78
N THR A 47 21.42 -7.55 -41.42
CA THR A 47 20.36 -7.10 -42.39
C THR A 47 20.00 -5.61 -42.56
N GLY A 48 20.80 -4.67 -42.05
CA GLY A 48 20.87 -3.28 -42.58
C GLY A 48 19.79 -2.29 -42.16
N ASP A 49 19.99 -0.98 -42.25
CA ASP A 49 21.15 -0.12 -42.56
C ASP A 49 20.77 1.30 -42.11
N SER A 50 21.54 1.90 -41.19
CA SER A 50 21.87 3.33 -41.24
C SER A 50 23.40 3.43 -41.28
N ILE A 51 23.92 4.23 -42.21
CA ILE A 51 25.28 4.10 -42.73
C ILE A 51 26.35 4.50 -41.68
N GLY A 52 27.08 3.51 -41.13
CA GLY A 52 28.52 3.61 -40.83
C GLY A 52 29.01 3.91 -39.39
N ASN A 53 29.24 2.85 -38.59
CA ASN A 53 29.99 2.78 -37.30
C ASN A 53 29.20 3.28 -36.05
N PRO A 54 29.75 3.19 -34.82
CA PRO A 54 29.61 2.18 -33.77
C PRO A 54 28.26 2.26 -32.96
N GLY A 55 27.93 1.27 -32.12
CA GLY A 55 26.59 1.01 -31.54
C GLY A 55 26.08 2.02 -30.49
N LEU A 56 24.74 2.11 -30.34
CA LEU A 56 24.07 2.78 -29.22
C LEU A 56 23.44 1.69 -28.35
N THR A 57 23.86 1.59 -27.10
CA THR A 57 23.43 0.55 -26.16
C THR A 57 22.32 1.08 -25.27
N TYR A 58 21.18 0.39 -25.25
CA TYR A 58 20.11 0.63 -24.29
C TYR A 58 20.47 -0.06 -22.96
N VAL A 59 20.66 0.72 -21.90
CA VAL A 59 21.05 0.24 -20.57
C VAL A 59 19.84 0.29 -19.65
N ASP A 60 19.29 -0.88 -19.32
CA ASP A 60 18.15 -1.03 -18.40
C ASP A 60 18.37 -2.20 -17.42
N PRO A 61 19.19 -1.99 -16.38
CA PRO A 61 19.43 -2.99 -15.34
C PRO A 61 18.21 -3.19 -14.43
N THR A 62 17.26 -2.25 -14.44
CA THR A 62 16.04 -2.24 -13.61
C THR A 62 14.84 -2.90 -14.28
N ASN A 63 14.90 -3.18 -15.58
CA ASN A 63 13.79 -3.64 -16.41
C ASN A 63 12.54 -2.73 -16.30
N MET A 64 12.78 -1.43 -16.19
CA MET A 64 11.76 -0.40 -15.97
C MET A 64 11.48 0.44 -17.21
N GLY A 65 12.42 0.51 -18.15
CA GLY A 65 12.26 1.29 -19.36
C GLY A 65 11.66 0.46 -20.48
N ARG A 66 11.18 1.15 -21.52
CA ARG A 66 10.48 0.51 -22.63
C ARG A 66 10.72 1.28 -23.92
N ILE A 67 10.69 0.58 -25.05
CA ILE A 67 10.53 1.20 -26.36
C ILE A 67 9.06 1.06 -26.73
N VAL A 68 8.34 2.17 -26.87
CA VAL A 68 6.90 2.22 -27.17
C VAL A 68 6.62 3.35 -28.15
N GLY A 69 5.79 3.10 -29.15
CA GLY A 69 5.36 4.15 -30.07
C GLY A 69 6.49 4.74 -30.93
N GLY A 70 7.56 3.98 -31.16
CA GLY A 70 8.76 4.47 -31.86
C GLY A 70 9.65 5.38 -31.03
N GLN A 71 9.45 5.42 -29.70
CA GLN A 71 10.23 6.23 -28.76
C GLN A 71 10.87 5.31 -27.73
N VAL A 72 12.06 5.68 -27.25
CA VAL A 72 12.60 5.09 -26.02
C VAL A 72 12.13 5.91 -24.82
N ASP A 73 11.49 5.24 -23.87
CA ASP A 73 10.88 5.81 -22.67
C ASP A 73 11.77 5.55 -21.46
N LEU A 74 12.38 6.62 -20.95
CA LEU A 74 13.20 6.66 -19.74
C LEU A 74 12.45 7.30 -18.56
N SER A 75 11.14 7.56 -18.69
CA SER A 75 10.37 8.31 -17.69
C SER A 75 10.23 7.59 -16.35
N ALA A 76 10.52 6.29 -16.30
CA ALA A 76 10.49 5.49 -15.07
C ALA A 76 11.70 5.76 -14.14
N ASN A 77 12.68 6.58 -14.56
CA ASN A 77 13.87 6.90 -13.78
C ASN A 77 13.62 7.62 -12.44
N ASN A 78 12.42 8.18 -12.22
CA ASN A 78 11.85 8.58 -10.92
C ASN A 78 12.81 9.12 -9.81
N GLY A 79 13.88 9.83 -10.16
CA GLY A 79 14.78 10.54 -9.26
C GLY A 79 16.06 9.79 -8.90
N GLN A 80 16.32 8.64 -9.50
CA GLN A 80 17.53 7.87 -9.22
C GLN A 80 18.78 8.64 -9.67
N GLY A 81 19.88 8.49 -8.92
CA GLY A 81 21.14 9.20 -9.16
C GLY A 81 22.03 8.50 -10.19
N SER A 82 22.86 9.26 -10.90
CA SER A 82 23.76 8.73 -11.95
C SER A 82 24.89 7.83 -11.41
N GLY A 83 25.24 7.94 -10.13
CA GLY A 83 26.46 7.35 -9.52
C GLY A 83 26.41 5.86 -9.13
N ALA A 84 25.35 5.12 -9.48
CA ALA A 84 25.29 3.69 -9.22
C ALA A 84 25.99 2.91 -10.36
N ASP A 85 27.32 2.85 -10.31
CA ASP A 85 28.19 2.34 -11.37
C ASP A 85 28.20 0.80 -11.57
N GLY A 86 27.34 0.04 -10.88
CA GLY A 86 27.35 -1.42 -10.94
C GLY A 86 26.24 -1.96 -11.82
N ILE A 87 26.54 -2.64 -12.93
CA ILE A 87 25.59 -3.41 -13.79
C ILE A 87 25.11 -4.69 -13.07
N GLY A 88 24.68 -4.55 -11.81
CA GLY A 88 23.99 -5.56 -11.02
C GLY A 88 22.56 -5.11 -10.75
N VAL A 89 21.75 -5.95 -10.12
CA VAL A 89 20.35 -5.67 -9.76
C VAL A 89 20.14 -4.45 -8.83
N ASP A 90 21.22 -3.79 -8.41
CA ASP A 90 21.25 -2.56 -7.60
C ASP A 90 21.70 -1.31 -8.41
N ALA A 91 21.83 -1.43 -9.74
CA ALA A 91 22.19 -0.33 -10.63
C ALA A 91 21.05 0.69 -10.76
N ALA A 92 21.36 1.98 -10.70
CA ALA A 92 20.36 3.04 -10.82
C ALA A 92 19.97 3.25 -12.30
N GLY A 93 18.70 2.99 -12.59
CA GLY A 93 17.90 3.51 -13.70
C GLY A 93 18.39 3.22 -15.13
N ILE A 94 17.71 3.85 -16.08
CA ILE A 94 17.70 3.56 -17.51
C ILE A 94 18.37 4.72 -18.28
N PHE A 95 19.27 4.40 -19.20
CA PHE A 95 19.91 5.40 -20.06
C PHE A 95 20.41 4.79 -21.37
N LEU A 96 20.88 5.63 -22.30
CA LEU A 96 21.51 5.18 -23.54
C LEU A 96 23.01 5.46 -23.50
N ASP A 97 23.81 4.49 -23.93
CA ASP A 97 25.28 4.57 -23.96
C ASP A 97 25.78 4.48 -25.40
N LEU A 98 26.35 5.58 -25.89
CA LEU A 98 26.92 5.69 -27.22
C LEU A 98 28.37 5.21 -27.19
N ASP A 99 28.77 4.44 -28.20
CA ASP A 99 30.12 3.89 -28.27
C ASP A 99 31.22 4.96 -28.14
N ASP A 100 32.34 4.55 -27.52
CA ASP A 100 33.51 5.38 -27.27
C ASP A 100 33.98 6.10 -28.54
N PHE A 101 34.32 7.37 -28.38
CA PHE A 101 34.86 8.26 -29.42
C PHE A 101 33.92 8.59 -30.57
N ALA A 102 32.64 8.20 -30.52
CA ALA A 102 31.70 8.46 -31.61
C ALA A 102 31.58 9.97 -31.94
N PHE A 103 31.47 10.82 -30.93
CA PHE A 103 31.27 12.26 -31.14
C PHE A 103 32.55 12.95 -31.64
N SER A 104 33.70 12.66 -31.04
CA SER A 104 34.99 13.20 -31.49
C SER A 104 35.38 12.69 -32.88
N ASN A 105 35.02 11.45 -33.24
CA ASN A 105 35.19 10.93 -34.60
C ASN A 105 34.32 11.66 -35.63
N ALA A 106 33.08 12.04 -35.28
CA ALA A 106 32.25 12.88 -36.14
C ALA A 106 32.90 14.26 -36.36
N ALA A 107 33.40 14.89 -35.29
CA ALA A 107 34.07 16.19 -35.36
C ALA A 107 35.38 16.17 -36.18
N PHE A 108 36.07 15.03 -36.20
CA PHE A 108 37.29 14.82 -37.00
C PHE A 108 36.98 14.41 -38.46
N GLY A 109 35.93 13.61 -38.67
CA GLY A 109 35.61 12.98 -39.94
C GLY A 109 35.10 13.96 -41.01
N GLY A 110 34.48 15.07 -40.60
CA GLY A 110 33.89 16.07 -41.49
C GLY A 110 34.60 17.42 -41.47
N ALA A 111 33.88 18.47 -41.07
CA ALA A 111 34.42 19.81 -40.92
C ALA A 111 35.27 19.86 -39.65
N ASN A 112 36.59 19.65 -39.80
CA ASN A 112 37.54 19.57 -38.69
C ASN A 112 37.29 20.59 -37.56
N GLY A 113 36.96 20.08 -36.37
CA GLY A 113 36.63 20.87 -35.19
C GLY A 113 35.19 21.38 -35.16
N ALA A 114 34.27 20.73 -35.87
CA ALA A 114 32.85 21.05 -35.83
C ALA A 114 31.97 19.79 -35.82
N ALA A 115 30.91 19.79 -35.02
CA ALA A 115 29.94 18.71 -34.92
C ALA A 115 28.60 19.25 -34.39
N SER A 116 27.54 18.46 -34.56
CA SER A 116 26.22 18.76 -34.00
C SER A 116 25.58 17.55 -33.37
N ILE A 117 24.88 17.76 -32.25
CA ILE A 117 23.93 16.82 -31.65
C ILE A 117 22.53 17.37 -31.92
N GLU A 118 21.66 16.55 -32.48
CA GLU A 118 20.25 16.86 -32.72
C GLU A 118 19.37 15.76 -32.11
N MET A 119 18.25 16.14 -31.50
CA MET A 119 17.29 15.19 -30.96
C MET A 119 15.86 15.72 -30.97
N TRP A 120 14.92 14.79 -31.03
CA TRP A 120 13.52 15.02 -30.66
C TRP A 120 13.27 14.38 -29.30
N VAL A 121 13.00 15.21 -28.30
CA VAL A 121 12.96 14.80 -26.90
C VAL A 121 11.73 15.37 -26.21
N THR A 122 11.12 14.57 -25.34
CA THR A 122 10.01 14.97 -24.47
C THR A 122 10.46 14.83 -23.02
N VAL A 123 10.48 15.92 -22.25
CA VAL A 123 10.81 15.86 -20.82
C VAL A 123 9.54 15.50 -20.05
N SER A 124 9.48 14.37 -19.36
CA SER A 124 8.31 14.00 -18.54
C SER A 124 8.33 14.75 -17.20
N GLN A 125 9.51 14.83 -16.58
CA GLN A 125 9.71 15.59 -15.35
C GLN A 125 11.05 16.33 -15.39
N ASN A 126 11.01 17.64 -15.13
CA ASN A 126 12.24 18.40 -14.99
C ASN A 126 12.93 18.09 -13.67
N ARG A 127 14.12 17.49 -13.73
CA ARG A 127 15.04 17.39 -12.59
C ARG A 127 16.24 18.29 -12.80
N ASN A 128 16.64 18.96 -11.73
CA ASN A 128 17.84 19.78 -11.74
C ASN A 128 19.02 18.91 -12.14
N TRP A 129 19.72 19.32 -13.20
CA TRP A 129 20.90 18.65 -13.70
C TRP A 129 20.67 17.26 -14.32
N ALA A 130 19.42 16.85 -14.59
CA ALA A 130 19.20 15.71 -15.47
C ALA A 130 19.71 16.02 -16.89
N ARG A 131 20.52 15.10 -17.44
CA ARG A 131 21.19 15.28 -18.73
C ARG A 131 20.31 14.80 -19.87
N LEU A 132 20.06 15.67 -20.84
CA LEU A 132 19.58 15.25 -22.17
C LEU A 132 20.71 14.51 -22.90
N TRP A 133 21.93 15.02 -22.80
CA TRP A 133 23.15 14.33 -23.20
C TRP A 133 24.31 14.75 -22.30
N ASP A 134 25.30 13.87 -22.17
CA ASP A 134 26.57 14.12 -21.52
C ASP A 134 27.66 13.32 -22.25
N ILE A 135 28.48 14.02 -23.02
CA ILE A 135 29.52 13.44 -23.87
C ILE A 135 30.88 13.85 -23.32
N GLY A 136 31.65 12.90 -22.81
CA GLY A 136 32.95 13.21 -22.21
C GLY A 136 33.50 12.07 -21.36
N THR A 137 34.14 12.43 -20.25
CA THR A 137 34.70 11.48 -19.30
C THR A 137 34.57 12.01 -17.88
N SER A 138 34.52 11.11 -16.90
CA SER A 138 34.56 11.42 -15.48
C SER A 138 35.97 11.24 -14.91
N GLU A 139 36.19 11.67 -13.66
CA GLU A 139 37.45 11.47 -12.94
C GLU A 139 37.77 9.99 -12.72
N GLY A 140 36.73 9.16 -12.59
CA GLY A 140 36.83 7.70 -12.53
C GLY A 140 37.08 7.02 -13.89
N GLY A 141 36.90 7.74 -15.00
CA GLY A 141 37.11 7.26 -16.36
C GLY A 141 35.91 6.53 -16.97
N ALA A 142 36.17 5.66 -17.94
CA ALA A 142 35.15 4.96 -18.73
C ALA A 142 34.20 4.12 -17.85
N GLY A 143 32.89 4.28 -18.08
CA GLY A 143 31.80 3.61 -17.38
C GLY A 143 31.46 4.16 -15.99
N VAL A 144 32.23 5.11 -15.46
CA VAL A 144 32.13 5.60 -14.07
C VAL A 144 31.47 6.98 -14.03
N SER A 145 30.53 7.20 -13.12
CA SER A 145 29.85 8.48 -12.89
C SER A 145 30.16 9.02 -11.49
N ASP A 146 31.39 9.43 -11.22
CA ASP A 146 31.79 9.98 -9.92
C ASP A 146 31.79 11.52 -9.90
N SER A 147 32.55 12.14 -10.79
CA SER A 147 32.77 13.60 -10.85
C SER A 147 33.30 14.00 -12.21
N GLY A 148 32.82 15.12 -12.75
CA GLY A 148 33.38 15.75 -13.96
C GLY A 148 34.31 16.93 -13.67
N SER A 149 34.65 17.21 -12.40
CA SER A 149 35.21 18.52 -12.02
C SER A 149 36.51 18.89 -12.75
N SER A 150 37.38 17.91 -13.03
CA SER A 150 38.68 18.15 -13.65
C SER A 150 38.80 17.65 -15.09
N THR A 151 37.71 17.14 -15.67
CA THR A 151 37.67 16.52 -17.00
C THR A 151 37.01 17.41 -18.05
N SER A 152 36.93 16.93 -19.29
CA SER A 152 36.27 17.62 -20.40
C SER A 152 34.95 16.92 -20.73
N TYR A 153 33.89 17.69 -20.94
CA TYR A 153 32.60 17.17 -21.40
C TYR A 153 31.77 18.24 -22.11
N VAL A 154 30.77 17.77 -22.84
CA VAL A 154 29.74 18.56 -23.51
C VAL A 154 28.37 18.07 -23.04
N ILE A 155 27.57 18.96 -22.47
CA ILE A 155 26.28 18.60 -21.86
C ILE A 155 25.10 19.37 -22.45
N GLY A 156 23.93 18.78 -22.32
CA GLY A 156 22.63 19.42 -22.48
C GLY A 156 21.73 19.10 -21.30
N VAL A 157 20.98 20.09 -20.82
CA VAL A 157 20.06 19.93 -19.69
C VAL A 157 18.71 20.55 -20.01
N GLY A 158 17.63 19.81 -19.72
CA GLY A 158 16.26 20.36 -19.76
C GLY A 158 16.06 21.43 -18.68
N GLN A 159 16.74 21.25 -17.53
CA GLN A 159 16.74 22.19 -16.42
C GLN A 159 18.09 22.15 -15.67
N SER A 160 18.84 23.26 -15.72
CA SER A 160 20.00 23.49 -14.83
C SER A 160 19.55 23.71 -13.38
N GLY A 161 20.47 23.65 -12.42
CA GLY A 161 20.18 23.95 -11.00
C GLY A 161 19.68 25.38 -10.74
N SER A 162 19.79 26.28 -11.74
CA SER A 162 19.21 27.62 -11.70
C SER A 162 17.80 27.71 -12.29
N GLY A 163 17.25 26.60 -12.79
CA GLY A 163 15.91 26.52 -13.36
C GLY A 163 15.83 26.93 -14.84
N HIS A 164 16.86 26.65 -15.64
CA HIS A 164 16.89 27.09 -17.05
C HIS A 164 17.39 25.99 -17.99
N PHE A 165 16.82 25.91 -19.19
CA PHE A 165 17.31 25.07 -20.29
C PHE A 165 18.65 25.59 -20.84
N GLY A 166 19.55 24.68 -21.22
CA GLY A 166 20.82 25.06 -21.82
C GLY A 166 21.71 23.88 -22.19
N GLY A 167 22.79 24.18 -22.91
CA GLY A 167 23.92 23.27 -23.12
C GLY A 167 25.23 23.93 -22.67
N SER A 168 26.30 23.16 -22.47
CA SER A 168 27.59 23.73 -22.10
C SER A 168 28.78 22.95 -22.66
N THR A 169 29.92 23.61 -22.67
CA THR A 169 31.24 23.00 -22.88
C THR A 169 32.08 23.20 -21.63
N HIS A 170 32.76 22.15 -21.17
CA HIS A 170 33.55 22.15 -19.95
C HIS A 170 34.96 21.59 -20.19
N VAL A 171 35.96 22.23 -19.56
CA VAL A 171 37.33 21.73 -19.44
C VAL A 171 37.87 22.12 -18.06
N SER A 172 38.24 21.13 -17.25
CA SER A 172 39.05 21.31 -16.03
C SER A 172 38.60 22.46 -15.10
N GLY A 173 37.31 22.48 -14.74
CA GLY A 173 36.71 23.46 -13.83
C GLY A 173 36.34 24.80 -14.49
N ALA A 174 36.55 24.94 -15.80
CA ALA A 174 36.00 26.03 -16.59
C ALA A 174 34.81 25.53 -17.40
N GLU A 175 33.71 26.29 -17.39
CA GLU A 175 32.48 25.94 -18.12
C GLU A 175 31.95 27.16 -18.88
N GLN A 176 31.43 26.94 -20.09
CA GLN A 176 30.71 27.94 -20.87
C GLN A 176 29.34 27.39 -21.24
N PHE A 177 28.30 27.97 -20.66
CA PHE A 177 26.89 27.64 -20.93
C PHE A 177 26.34 28.46 -22.09
N VAL A 178 25.48 27.84 -22.89
CA VAL A 178 24.70 28.45 -23.95
C VAL A 178 23.21 28.23 -23.65
N PRO A 179 22.41 29.29 -23.45
CA PRO A 179 22.82 30.70 -23.29
C PRO A 179 23.61 30.95 -21.98
N ALA A 180 24.43 32.00 -21.94
CA ALA A 180 25.18 32.36 -20.73
C ALA A 180 24.25 32.74 -19.54
N PRO A 181 24.50 32.21 -18.32
CA PRO A 181 23.75 32.57 -17.12
C PRO A 181 24.02 34.01 -16.62
N PRO A 182 23.04 34.65 -15.94
CA PRO A 182 21.66 34.20 -15.79
C PRO A 182 20.89 34.40 -17.10
N ASN A 183 20.15 33.38 -17.55
CA ASN A 183 19.34 33.42 -18.78
C ASN A 183 17.84 33.34 -18.44
N PRO A 184 17.26 34.34 -17.73
CA PRO A 184 15.86 34.32 -17.31
C PRO A 184 14.85 34.27 -18.47
N GLU A 185 15.32 34.50 -19.71
CA GLU A 185 14.53 34.41 -20.94
C GLU A 185 14.38 32.97 -21.46
N GLN A 186 15.14 32.00 -20.93
CA GLN A 186 15.03 30.59 -21.27
C GLN A 186 14.61 29.78 -20.04
N PRO A 187 13.29 29.57 -19.82
CA PRO A 187 12.80 28.72 -18.74
C PRO A 187 13.25 27.26 -18.93
N PRO A 188 12.98 26.35 -17.98
CA PRO A 188 13.14 24.92 -18.21
C PRO A 188 12.35 24.48 -19.44
N LEU A 189 12.77 23.40 -20.09
CA LEU A 189 11.96 22.82 -21.16
C LEU A 189 10.56 22.48 -20.62
N PRO A 190 9.49 22.90 -21.31
CA PRO A 190 8.14 22.47 -20.97
C PRO A 190 8.05 20.94 -20.86
N THR A 191 7.43 20.46 -19.78
CA THR A 191 7.22 19.02 -19.58
C THR A 191 6.07 18.50 -20.46
N ASN A 192 6.13 17.24 -20.85
CA ASN A 192 5.12 16.53 -21.66
C ASN A 192 4.87 17.20 -23.02
N VAL A 193 5.88 17.90 -23.55
CA VAL A 193 5.87 18.50 -24.88
C VAL A 193 7.11 18.03 -25.63
N LYS A 194 6.92 17.57 -26.87
CA LYS A 194 8.01 17.20 -27.76
C LYS A 194 8.76 18.45 -28.23
N HIS A 195 10.08 18.42 -28.08
CA HIS A 195 10.98 19.49 -28.46
C HIS A 195 12.02 19.00 -29.46
N HIS A 196 12.29 19.83 -30.46
CA HIS A 196 13.46 19.67 -31.33
C HIS A 196 14.63 20.46 -30.75
N VAL A 197 15.69 19.78 -30.33
CA VAL A 197 16.86 20.39 -29.70
C VAL A 197 18.07 20.14 -30.57
N VAL A 198 18.83 21.21 -30.87
CA VAL A 198 20.09 21.10 -31.61
C VAL A 198 21.19 21.89 -30.90
N PHE A 199 22.33 21.25 -30.65
CA PHE A 199 23.53 21.89 -30.14
C PHE A 199 24.67 21.72 -31.13
N THR A 200 25.24 22.83 -31.58
CA THR A 200 26.32 22.85 -32.58
C THR A 200 27.58 23.44 -31.99
N LEU A 201 28.73 22.87 -32.36
CA LEU A 201 30.06 23.35 -32.01
C LEU A 201 30.85 23.57 -33.29
N ASP A 202 31.49 24.73 -33.43
CA ASP A 202 32.35 25.05 -34.57
C ASP A 202 33.58 25.87 -34.13
N HIS A 203 34.75 25.22 -34.09
CA HIS A 203 36.02 25.88 -33.81
C HIS A 203 36.45 26.90 -34.87
N SER A 204 35.94 26.78 -36.09
CA SER A 204 36.24 27.71 -37.18
C SER A 204 35.41 29.00 -37.11
N ALA A 205 34.23 28.94 -36.49
CA ALA A 205 33.33 30.07 -36.28
C ALA A 205 33.82 30.99 -35.15
N THR A 206 34.86 31.78 -35.42
CA THR A 206 35.46 32.69 -34.44
C THR A 206 34.98 34.14 -34.60
N THR A 207 34.83 34.83 -33.47
CA THR A 207 34.58 36.29 -33.40
C THR A 207 35.47 36.91 -32.32
N ALA A 208 35.44 38.23 -32.15
CA ALA A 208 36.19 38.88 -31.06
C ALA A 208 35.68 38.45 -29.68
N GLU A 209 34.38 38.16 -29.58
CA GLU A 209 33.69 37.67 -28.39
C GLU A 209 33.82 36.14 -28.22
N ARG A 210 34.06 35.41 -29.31
CA ARG A 210 34.15 33.94 -29.35
C ARG A 210 35.45 33.48 -30.02
N PRO A 211 36.60 33.68 -29.36
CA PRO A 211 37.91 33.48 -29.98
C PRO A 211 38.26 32.00 -30.22
N ASN A 212 37.62 31.07 -29.51
CA ASN A 212 37.93 29.64 -29.55
C ASN A 212 36.94 28.83 -30.41
N GLY A 213 36.04 29.50 -31.11
CA GLY A 213 34.91 28.89 -31.80
C GLY A 213 33.57 29.25 -31.16
N THR A 214 32.49 28.89 -31.84
CA THR A 214 31.13 29.20 -31.41
C THR A 214 30.38 27.92 -31.08
N ALA A 215 29.77 27.89 -29.89
CA ALA A 215 28.74 26.95 -29.52
C ALA A 215 27.36 27.59 -29.73
N THR A 216 26.44 26.91 -30.40
CA THR A 216 25.07 27.41 -30.67
C THR A 216 24.03 26.42 -30.18
N LEU A 217 23.00 26.91 -29.49
CA LEU A 217 21.85 26.11 -29.08
C LEU A 217 20.60 26.58 -29.82
N TYR A 218 19.83 25.63 -30.33
CA TYR A 218 18.54 25.83 -30.97
C TYR A 218 17.45 25.04 -30.24
N LEU A 219 16.25 25.62 -30.19
CA LEU A 219 15.04 25.00 -29.69
C LEU A 219 13.92 25.20 -30.72
N ASN A 220 13.27 24.11 -31.12
CA ASN A 220 12.14 24.11 -32.06
C ASN A 220 12.45 24.88 -33.35
N GLY A 221 13.60 24.59 -33.96
CA GLY A 221 14.06 25.23 -35.19
C GLY A 221 14.60 26.66 -35.03
N THR A 222 14.60 27.25 -33.83
CA THR A 222 14.99 28.64 -33.59
C THR A 222 16.22 28.73 -32.68
N MET A 223 17.16 29.62 -32.98
CA MET A 223 18.35 29.84 -32.13
C MET A 223 17.96 30.48 -30.79
N VAL A 224 18.38 29.87 -29.69
CA VAL A 224 18.13 30.39 -28.32
C VAL A 224 19.37 31.01 -27.68
N GLY A 225 20.58 30.67 -28.15
CA GLY A 225 21.81 31.28 -27.64
C GLY A 225 23.06 30.89 -28.42
N GLN A 226 24.13 31.69 -28.26
CA GLN A 226 25.46 31.43 -28.78
C GLN A 226 26.54 31.94 -27.83
N GLU A 227 27.50 31.11 -27.48
CA GLU A 227 28.67 31.51 -26.68
C GLU A 227 29.97 30.96 -27.26
N ALA A 228 31.09 31.41 -26.68
CA ALA A 228 32.39 30.86 -27.01
C ALA A 228 32.46 29.40 -26.56
N ILE A 229 33.07 28.53 -27.37
CA ILE A 229 33.55 27.24 -26.86
C ILE A 229 34.56 27.52 -25.74
N VAL A 230 34.47 26.78 -24.64
CA VAL A 230 35.39 26.94 -23.51
C VAL A 230 36.85 26.85 -24.00
N ALA A 231 37.72 27.65 -23.40
CA ALA A 231 39.13 27.64 -23.78
C ALA A 231 39.74 26.25 -23.59
N ASP A 232 40.66 25.91 -24.48
CA ASP A 232 41.41 24.66 -24.45
C ASP A 232 40.56 23.38 -24.59
N LEU A 233 39.29 23.45 -25.02
CA LEU A 233 38.56 22.26 -25.50
C LEU A 233 38.94 22.00 -26.96
N ASP A 234 39.51 20.82 -27.24
CA ASP A 234 39.71 20.33 -28.61
C ASP A 234 38.73 19.17 -28.90
N LEU A 235 37.87 19.37 -29.89
CA LEU A 235 36.93 18.34 -30.36
C LEU A 235 37.61 17.29 -31.25
N ASN A 236 38.81 17.59 -31.79
CA ASN A 236 39.56 16.66 -32.62
C ASN A 236 40.43 15.80 -31.70
N ASN A 237 40.01 14.56 -31.48
CA ASN A 237 40.76 13.61 -30.68
C ASN A 237 42.01 13.13 -31.44
N ASP A 238 43.16 13.77 -31.21
CA ASP A 238 44.47 13.17 -31.48
C ASP A 238 44.80 12.22 -30.32
N ILE A 239 44.26 10.99 -30.40
CA ILE A 239 44.47 9.85 -29.49
C ILE A 239 45.94 9.65 -29.02
N LEU A 240 46.92 10.23 -29.71
CA LEU A 240 48.34 10.16 -29.38
C LEU A 240 48.81 11.22 -28.37
N SER A 241 47.97 12.23 -28.05
CA SER A 241 48.36 13.41 -27.29
C SER A 241 48.02 13.30 -25.78
N GLY A 242 46.92 12.61 -25.43
CA GLY A 242 46.58 12.22 -24.05
C GLY A 242 46.52 13.41 -23.07
N GLY A 243 46.14 14.59 -23.57
CA GLY A 243 46.18 15.85 -22.82
C GLY A 243 44.85 16.20 -22.16
N ASN A 244 44.90 16.95 -21.05
CA ASN A 244 43.70 17.43 -20.32
C ASN A 244 42.87 18.49 -21.09
N SER A 245 43.29 18.87 -22.30
CA SER A 245 42.62 19.82 -23.21
C SER A 245 41.85 19.11 -24.32
N GLU A 246 41.90 17.78 -24.36
CA GLU A 246 41.23 16.96 -25.37
C GLU A 246 39.84 16.53 -24.85
N LEU A 247 38.84 16.48 -25.73
CA LEU A 247 37.58 15.81 -25.42
C LEU A 247 37.83 14.29 -25.46
N ILE A 248 37.95 13.70 -24.28
CA ILE A 248 37.92 12.24 -24.11
C ILE A 248 36.46 11.86 -23.94
N ASP A 249 35.81 11.37 -25.00
CA ASP A 249 34.41 10.98 -25.04
C ASP A 249 34.27 9.45 -24.94
N ASN A 250 34.50 8.91 -23.74
CA ASN A 250 34.38 7.47 -23.40
C ASN A 250 33.27 7.18 -22.38
N ASN A 251 32.53 8.23 -21.99
CA ASN A 251 31.26 8.19 -21.27
C ASN A 251 30.31 9.07 -22.08
N ASN A 252 29.60 8.45 -23.03
CA ASN A 252 28.77 9.17 -23.99
C ASN A 252 27.32 8.82 -23.76
N TRP A 253 26.69 9.52 -22.80
CA TRP A 253 25.38 9.11 -22.32
C TRP A 253 24.28 10.04 -22.78
N PHE A 254 23.13 9.46 -23.14
CA PHE A 254 21.86 10.16 -23.17
C PHE A 254 21.04 9.70 -21.97
N GLY A 255 20.74 10.65 -21.08
CA GLY A 255 19.98 10.38 -19.86
C GLY A 255 20.77 10.13 -18.58
N ARG A 256 22.11 10.12 -18.63
CA ARG A 256 23.01 9.97 -17.48
C ARG A 256 24.08 11.06 -17.46
N ALA A 257 24.57 11.42 -16.27
CA ALA A 257 25.59 12.47 -16.09
C ALA A 257 26.96 11.88 -15.73
N GLN A 258 28.05 12.62 -16.00
CA GLN A 258 29.37 12.30 -15.41
C GLN A 258 29.39 12.45 -13.88
N TRP A 259 28.40 13.14 -13.31
CA TRP A 259 28.32 13.50 -11.90
C TRP A 259 27.38 12.56 -11.15
N GLY A 260 27.91 11.76 -10.22
CA GLY A 260 27.12 10.73 -9.55
C GLY A 260 25.96 11.24 -8.71
N GLY A 261 26.03 12.47 -8.23
CA GLY A 261 24.96 13.13 -7.49
C GLY A 261 23.85 13.74 -8.36
N ASP A 262 24.04 13.80 -9.67
CA ASP A 262 23.03 14.31 -10.59
C ASP A 262 22.00 13.21 -10.93
N PRO A 263 20.70 13.56 -11.03
CA PRO A 263 19.66 12.59 -11.33
C PRO A 263 19.72 12.11 -12.78
N LEU A 264 19.23 10.89 -13.00
CA LEU A 264 18.92 10.38 -14.34
C LEU A 264 17.76 11.16 -14.97
N PHE A 265 17.70 11.11 -16.30
CA PHE A 265 16.69 11.79 -17.09
C PHE A 265 15.35 11.08 -17.10
N ASP A 266 14.28 11.87 -16.93
CA ASP A 266 12.90 11.42 -17.08
C ASP A 266 12.29 11.99 -18.34
N GLY A 267 12.15 11.15 -19.35
CA GLY A 267 11.53 11.55 -20.59
C GLY A 267 11.69 10.53 -21.70
N LEU A 268 11.39 10.97 -22.90
CA LEU A 268 11.35 10.14 -24.09
C LEU A 268 12.26 10.72 -25.17
N TYR A 269 12.96 9.84 -25.90
CA TYR A 269 13.62 10.21 -27.15
C TYR A 269 12.90 9.56 -28.33
N ASP A 270 12.53 10.37 -29.31
CA ASP A 270 11.98 9.92 -30.59
C ASP A 270 13.10 9.58 -31.58
N GLU A 271 14.12 10.43 -31.65
CA GLU A 271 15.27 10.26 -32.55
C GLU A 271 16.47 11.06 -32.03
N ILE A 272 17.67 10.52 -32.26
CA ILE A 272 18.95 11.16 -31.95
C ILE A 272 19.84 11.12 -33.20
N ASN A 273 20.39 12.28 -33.57
CA ASN A 273 21.24 12.47 -34.73
C ASN A 273 22.57 13.13 -34.36
N ILE A 274 23.65 12.68 -34.99
CA ILE A 274 24.98 13.30 -34.88
C ILE A 274 25.50 13.64 -36.27
N TYR A 275 25.99 14.86 -36.43
CA TYR A 275 26.51 15.40 -37.70
C TYR A 275 28.00 15.75 -37.60
N ASP A 276 28.71 15.61 -38.71
CA ASP A 276 30.16 15.85 -38.84
C ASP A 276 30.55 17.33 -39.04
N HIS A 277 29.62 18.25 -38.80
CA HIS A 277 29.80 19.69 -38.91
C HIS A 277 28.74 20.40 -38.05
N ALA A 278 28.91 21.72 -37.88
CA ALA A 278 27.91 22.55 -37.22
C ALA A 278 26.75 22.87 -38.16
N LEU A 279 25.55 22.35 -37.85
CA LEU A 279 24.34 22.62 -38.61
C LEU A 279 24.06 24.12 -38.66
N THR A 280 23.72 24.61 -39.85
CA THR A 280 23.27 25.98 -40.06
C THR A 280 21.84 26.18 -39.60
N GLU A 281 21.45 27.43 -39.28
CA GLU A 281 20.06 27.77 -38.93
C GLU A 281 19.04 27.28 -39.98
N SER A 282 19.43 27.29 -41.26
CA SER A 282 18.57 26.79 -42.35
C SER A 282 18.39 25.29 -42.31
N GLU A 283 19.42 24.52 -41.97
CA GLU A 283 19.34 23.06 -41.82
C GLU A 283 18.52 22.70 -40.59
N VAL A 284 18.79 23.36 -39.46
CA VAL A 284 18.01 23.18 -38.22
C VAL A 284 16.53 23.49 -38.43
N THR A 285 16.19 24.57 -39.14
CA THR A 285 14.80 24.89 -39.48
C THR A 285 14.16 23.84 -40.38
N ALA A 286 14.92 23.30 -41.34
CA ALA A 286 14.44 22.27 -42.25
C ALA A 286 14.20 20.94 -41.53
N ASN A 287 15.14 20.51 -40.69
CA ASN A 287 15.02 19.30 -39.86
C ASN A 287 13.83 19.43 -38.91
N ASN A 288 13.68 20.57 -38.21
CA ASN A 288 12.53 20.82 -37.33
C ASN A 288 11.18 20.67 -38.07
N ALA A 289 11.11 21.18 -39.30
CA ALA A 289 9.90 21.08 -40.13
C ALA A 289 9.64 19.67 -40.64
N GLN A 290 10.69 18.86 -40.81
CA GLN A 290 10.58 17.45 -41.18
C GLN A 290 10.14 16.59 -39.99
N GLY A 291 10.62 16.89 -38.79
CA GLY A 291 10.39 16.07 -37.60
C GLY A 291 11.24 14.80 -37.56
N PRO A 292 11.09 13.98 -36.50
CA PRO A 292 11.76 12.69 -36.43
C PRO A 292 11.18 11.74 -37.50
N VAL A 293 11.94 10.72 -37.88
CA VAL A 293 11.52 9.64 -38.76
C VAL A 293 10.29 8.98 -38.14
N ALA A 294 9.16 9.06 -38.85
CA ALA A 294 7.89 8.55 -38.36
C ALA A 294 7.93 7.03 -38.15
N ALA A 295 7.47 6.58 -36.98
CA ALA A 295 7.20 5.17 -36.71
C ALA A 295 6.08 4.68 -37.63
N LEU A 296 6.34 3.66 -38.45
CA LEU A 296 5.34 3.05 -39.33
C LEU A 296 4.59 1.93 -38.60
N ILE A 297 4.05 2.24 -37.43
CA ILE A 297 3.37 1.30 -36.55
C ILE A 297 1.98 1.83 -36.17
N PRO A 298 0.99 0.96 -35.94
CA PRO A 298 -0.31 1.39 -35.45
C PRO A 298 -0.28 1.75 -33.96
N VAL A 299 -1.22 2.61 -33.56
CA VAL A 299 -1.57 2.92 -32.18
C VAL A 299 -2.77 2.07 -31.77
N VAL A 300 -2.75 1.50 -30.57
CA VAL A 300 -3.88 0.80 -29.95
C VAL A 300 -4.61 1.78 -29.05
N SER A 301 -5.73 2.31 -29.53
CA SER A 301 -6.60 3.20 -28.75
C SER A 301 -7.62 2.37 -27.97
N ILE A 302 -7.78 2.63 -26.68
CA ILE A 302 -8.76 1.98 -25.81
C ILE A 302 -9.75 3.03 -25.33
N ASP A 303 -11.05 2.84 -25.57
CA ASP A 303 -12.09 3.75 -25.10
C ASP A 303 -12.55 3.36 -23.69
N ARG A 304 -12.37 4.27 -22.73
CA ARG A 304 -12.72 4.04 -21.31
C ARG A 304 -14.20 3.76 -21.09
N SER A 305 -15.07 4.36 -21.90
CA SER A 305 -16.53 4.31 -21.75
C SER A 305 -17.18 3.09 -22.41
N THR A 306 -16.50 2.46 -23.37
CA THR A 306 -17.07 1.31 -24.11
C THR A 306 -16.25 0.03 -24.01
N GLY A 307 -15.01 0.10 -23.51
CA GLY A 307 -14.08 -1.02 -23.55
C GLY A 307 -13.49 -1.29 -24.94
N GLU A 308 -13.86 -0.50 -25.95
CA GLU A 308 -13.48 -0.73 -27.34
C GLU A 308 -11.97 -0.58 -27.53
N VAL A 309 -11.35 -1.59 -28.15
CA VAL A 309 -9.93 -1.58 -28.51
C VAL A 309 -9.81 -1.44 -30.03
N GLN A 310 -9.14 -0.37 -30.45
CA GLN A 310 -9.07 0.09 -31.84
C GLN A 310 -7.62 0.24 -32.29
N PHE A 311 -7.24 -0.41 -33.40
CA PHE A 311 -5.93 -0.22 -34.03
C PHE A 311 -5.99 0.94 -35.01
N THR A 312 -5.55 2.11 -34.55
CA THR A 312 -5.48 3.37 -35.30
C THR A 312 -4.19 3.48 -36.10
N ASN A 313 -4.28 3.96 -37.33
CA ASN A 313 -3.11 4.33 -38.13
C ASN A 313 -3.06 5.85 -38.29
N VAL A 314 -2.16 6.47 -37.54
CA VAL A 314 -1.91 7.92 -37.56
C VAL A 314 -0.86 8.34 -38.61
N THR A 315 -0.37 7.39 -39.41
CA THR A 315 0.65 7.66 -40.43
C THR A 315 0.02 8.04 -41.77
N ASP A 316 0.81 8.73 -42.61
CA ASP A 316 0.39 9.13 -43.97
C ASP A 316 0.38 7.97 -44.98
N SER A 317 0.77 6.77 -44.57
CA SER A 317 0.81 5.57 -45.41
C SER A 317 -0.06 4.46 -44.84
N ALA A 318 -0.58 3.59 -45.71
CA ALA A 318 -1.30 2.41 -45.23
C ALA A 318 -0.32 1.44 -44.55
N LEU A 319 -0.71 0.92 -43.39
CA LEU A 319 0.05 -0.06 -42.63
C LEU A 319 -0.55 -1.45 -42.85
N GLN A 320 0.30 -2.48 -42.83
CA GLN A 320 -0.10 -3.86 -43.07
C GLN A 320 0.26 -4.72 -41.84
N LEU A 321 -0.72 -4.99 -40.98
CA LEU A 321 -0.55 -5.78 -39.76
C LEU A 321 -0.83 -7.26 -40.07
N THR A 322 0.00 -8.20 -39.59
CA THR A 322 -0.16 -9.65 -39.78
C THR A 322 -0.45 -10.42 -38.49
N SER A 323 -0.08 -9.87 -37.34
CA SER A 323 -0.44 -10.41 -36.03
C SER A 323 -0.39 -9.34 -34.95
N TYR A 324 -1.01 -9.61 -33.81
CA TYR A 324 -0.80 -8.84 -32.59
C TYR A 324 -0.88 -9.72 -31.35
N THR A 325 -0.37 -9.22 -30.23
CA THR A 325 -0.55 -9.75 -28.88
C THR A 325 -0.83 -8.59 -27.94
N LEU A 326 -1.92 -8.69 -27.18
CA LEU A 326 -2.22 -7.81 -26.05
C LEU A 326 -1.97 -8.57 -24.75
N THR A 327 -1.40 -7.90 -23.75
CA THR A 327 -1.16 -8.47 -22.42
C THR A 327 -1.62 -7.52 -21.32
N SER A 328 -2.11 -8.09 -20.22
CA SER A 328 -2.51 -7.40 -18.99
C SER A 328 -2.08 -8.24 -17.78
N ASN A 329 -1.34 -7.66 -16.85
CA ASN A 329 -0.96 -8.35 -15.61
C ASN A 329 -2.13 -8.41 -14.63
N ALA A 330 -2.93 -7.33 -14.59
CA ALA A 330 -4.11 -7.20 -13.73
C ALA A 330 -5.34 -7.95 -14.25
N GLY A 331 -5.24 -8.59 -15.42
CA GLY A 331 -6.31 -9.38 -15.99
C GLY A 331 -7.45 -8.53 -16.59
N GLY A 332 -7.10 -7.43 -17.27
CA GLY A 332 -8.01 -6.44 -17.86
C GLY A 332 -8.47 -6.74 -19.29
N LEU A 333 -8.22 -7.94 -19.84
CA LEU A 333 -8.75 -8.32 -21.16
C LEU A 333 -10.12 -9.01 -21.03
N ASP A 334 -11.07 -8.61 -21.85
CA ASP A 334 -12.40 -9.20 -21.92
C ASP A 334 -12.43 -10.31 -23.01
N THR A 335 -12.58 -11.55 -22.56
CA THR A 335 -12.63 -12.74 -23.42
C THR A 335 -14.00 -12.98 -24.06
N ASP A 336 -15.04 -12.31 -23.59
CA ASP A 336 -16.41 -12.54 -24.04
C ASP A 336 -16.83 -11.56 -25.14
N ASN A 337 -16.22 -10.37 -25.18
CA ASN A 337 -16.64 -9.27 -26.04
C ASN A 337 -15.63 -8.84 -27.13
N ASN A 338 -14.54 -9.60 -27.33
CA ASN A 338 -13.64 -9.35 -28.44
C ASN A 338 -14.11 -10.00 -29.75
N VAL A 339 -13.68 -9.41 -30.88
CA VAL A 339 -13.78 -9.97 -32.22
C VAL A 339 -12.40 -10.03 -32.86
N THR A 340 -12.25 -10.85 -33.90
CA THR A 340 -11.00 -10.82 -34.66
C THR A 340 -10.93 -9.57 -35.53
N ILE A 341 -9.74 -8.95 -35.61
CA ILE A 341 -9.52 -7.64 -36.25
C ILE A 341 -10.02 -7.53 -37.71
N ASP A 342 -10.15 -8.68 -38.40
CA ASP A 342 -10.68 -8.80 -39.78
C ASP A 342 -11.92 -9.72 -39.88
N GLY A 343 -12.37 -10.27 -38.76
CA GLY A 343 -13.38 -11.34 -38.73
C GLY A 343 -12.90 -12.69 -39.28
N SER A 344 -11.65 -12.80 -39.75
CA SER A 344 -11.10 -14.00 -40.41
C SER A 344 -9.81 -14.56 -39.79
N TRP A 345 -9.17 -13.81 -38.89
CA TRP A 345 -7.92 -14.20 -38.23
C TRP A 345 -8.14 -15.32 -37.22
N THR A 346 -7.06 -16.02 -36.86
CA THR A 346 -7.09 -17.07 -35.84
C THR A 346 -6.72 -16.47 -34.49
N THR A 347 -7.55 -16.69 -33.46
CA THR A 347 -7.19 -16.47 -32.06
C THR A 347 -6.33 -17.63 -31.57
N ASN A 348 -5.09 -17.34 -31.17
CA ASN A 348 -4.14 -18.35 -30.69
C ASN A 348 -4.20 -18.52 -29.18
N THR A 349 -4.32 -17.39 -28.46
CA THR A 349 -4.43 -17.31 -27.01
C THR A 349 -5.53 -16.31 -26.67
N GLU A 350 -6.32 -16.63 -25.65
CA GLU A 350 -7.41 -15.79 -25.15
C GLU A 350 -7.62 -16.09 -23.67
N SER A 351 -7.24 -15.14 -22.82
CA SER A 351 -7.46 -15.14 -21.38
C SER A 351 -7.62 -13.69 -20.90
N ALA A 352 -7.95 -13.50 -19.62
CA ALA A 352 -7.98 -12.18 -19.01
C ALA A 352 -6.62 -11.45 -19.06
N THR A 353 -5.51 -12.19 -19.22
CA THR A 353 -4.15 -11.66 -19.17
C THR A 353 -3.45 -11.61 -20.52
N GLU A 354 -3.94 -12.34 -21.53
CA GLU A 354 -3.31 -12.37 -22.86
C GLU A 354 -4.34 -12.63 -23.99
N LEU A 355 -4.27 -11.81 -25.05
CA LEU A 355 -5.02 -12.01 -26.29
C LEU A 355 -4.07 -11.95 -27.49
N MET A 356 -3.91 -13.09 -28.17
CA MET A 356 -3.05 -13.21 -29.35
C MET A 356 -3.87 -13.59 -30.58
N GLN A 357 -3.75 -12.80 -31.66
CA GLN A 357 -4.33 -13.13 -32.95
C GLN A 357 -3.30 -13.08 -34.07
N THR A 358 -3.40 -14.02 -35.02
CA THR A 358 -2.57 -14.06 -36.23
C THR A 358 -3.42 -14.26 -37.46
N GLY A 359 -3.12 -13.50 -38.50
CA GLY A 359 -3.74 -13.61 -39.81
C GLY A 359 -2.99 -14.53 -40.77
N GLY A 360 -3.74 -15.21 -41.65
CA GLY A 360 -3.15 -15.82 -42.85
C GLY A 360 -2.78 -14.79 -43.93
N ALA A 361 -3.45 -13.63 -43.93
CA ALA A 361 -3.16 -12.47 -44.78
C ALA A 361 -3.16 -11.19 -43.93
N ALA A 362 -2.34 -10.20 -44.33
CA ALA A 362 -2.22 -8.94 -43.62
C ALA A 362 -3.51 -8.11 -43.70
N VAL A 363 -3.88 -7.48 -42.59
CA VAL A 363 -4.91 -6.45 -42.50
C VAL A 363 -4.32 -5.12 -42.90
N THR A 364 -5.04 -4.40 -43.75
CA THR A 364 -4.68 -3.05 -44.17
C THR A 364 -5.31 -2.06 -43.20
N LEU A 365 -4.49 -1.30 -42.48
CA LEU A 365 -4.90 -0.13 -41.70
C LEU A 365 -4.69 1.11 -42.59
N PRO A 366 -5.74 1.74 -43.13
CA PRO A 366 -5.59 2.87 -44.04
C PRO A 366 -4.86 4.05 -43.39
N ALA A 367 -4.14 4.84 -44.19
CA ALA A 367 -3.47 6.05 -43.72
C ALA A 367 -4.45 7.01 -43.04
N ASN A 368 -4.02 7.66 -41.95
CA ASN A 368 -4.80 8.65 -41.19
C ASN A 368 -6.23 8.19 -40.89
N SER A 369 -6.38 6.98 -40.36
CA SER A 369 -7.69 6.39 -40.08
C SER A 369 -7.71 5.65 -38.75
N ASP A 370 -8.91 5.51 -38.20
CA ASP A 370 -9.15 4.71 -37.00
C ASP A 370 -8.81 3.22 -37.22
N GLY A 371 -8.62 2.78 -38.46
CA GLY A 371 -8.13 1.45 -38.80
C GLY A 371 -9.15 0.35 -38.51
N ALA A 372 -8.83 -0.57 -37.60
CA ALA A 372 -9.65 -1.77 -37.33
C ALA A 372 -9.90 -2.02 -35.83
N SER A 373 -11.17 -2.25 -35.48
CA SER A 373 -11.62 -2.53 -34.10
C SER A 373 -11.58 -4.03 -33.83
N ILE A 374 -11.21 -4.40 -32.61
CA ILE A 374 -11.34 -5.77 -32.10
C ILE A 374 -12.49 -5.89 -31.08
N GLY A 375 -13.41 -4.92 -31.06
CA GLY A 375 -14.55 -4.89 -30.15
C GLY A 375 -14.17 -4.42 -28.75
N SER A 376 -15.08 -4.64 -27.79
CA SER A 376 -14.90 -4.29 -26.37
C SER A 376 -13.97 -5.30 -25.68
N ALA A 377 -12.73 -5.40 -26.17
CA ALA A 377 -11.74 -6.37 -25.71
C ALA A 377 -11.02 -5.97 -24.42
N TRP A 378 -11.26 -4.75 -23.92
CA TRP A 378 -10.77 -4.29 -22.62
C TRP A 378 -11.90 -4.32 -21.59
N PHE A 379 -11.64 -4.94 -20.46
CA PHE A 379 -12.52 -4.96 -19.32
C PHE A 379 -12.44 -3.59 -18.62
N GLN A 380 -13.50 -2.79 -18.76
CA GLN A 380 -13.53 -1.42 -18.25
C GLN A 380 -13.28 -1.40 -16.73
N SER A 381 -12.13 -0.85 -16.33
CA SER A 381 -11.75 -0.66 -14.93
C SER A 381 -10.77 0.51 -14.79
N THR A 382 -10.48 0.95 -13.58
CA THR A 382 -9.43 1.96 -13.35
C THR A 382 -8.01 1.42 -13.52
N VAL A 383 -7.85 0.11 -13.76
CA VAL A 383 -6.56 -0.53 -13.99
C VAL A 383 -6.26 -0.52 -15.49
N GLU A 384 -5.37 0.40 -15.89
CA GLU A 384 -5.00 0.69 -17.27
C GLU A 384 -3.59 0.13 -17.59
N ASP A 385 -3.48 -1.19 -17.72
CA ASP A 385 -2.18 -1.89 -17.83
C ASP A 385 -1.97 -2.66 -19.15
N ILE A 386 -2.79 -2.41 -20.18
CA ILE A 386 -2.66 -3.09 -21.48
C ILE A 386 -1.33 -2.74 -22.13
N GLN A 387 -0.61 -3.78 -22.56
CA GLN A 387 0.55 -3.70 -23.44
C GLN A 387 0.24 -4.38 -24.77
N ALA A 388 0.88 -3.93 -25.85
CA ALA A 388 0.61 -4.42 -27.20
C ALA A 388 1.90 -4.64 -28.00
N ILE A 389 1.96 -5.76 -28.71
CA ILE A 389 3.01 -6.08 -29.70
C ILE A 389 2.34 -6.43 -31.03
N GLY A 390 2.83 -5.89 -32.13
CA GLY A 390 2.31 -6.13 -33.49
C GLY A 390 3.39 -6.66 -34.43
N GLN A 391 2.98 -7.49 -35.40
CA GLN A 391 3.83 -7.86 -36.54
C GLN A 391 3.36 -7.17 -37.81
N MET A 392 4.29 -6.52 -38.52
CA MET A 392 4.04 -5.90 -39.82
C MET A 392 4.30 -6.89 -40.97
N SER A 393 3.76 -6.61 -42.17
CA SER A 393 3.85 -7.54 -43.31
C SER A 393 5.26 -7.78 -43.87
N ASP A 394 6.22 -6.94 -43.48
CA ASP A 394 7.65 -7.14 -43.77
C ASP A 394 8.33 -8.11 -42.79
N GLY A 395 7.59 -8.58 -41.77
CA GLY A 395 8.05 -9.50 -40.73
C GLY A 395 8.46 -8.82 -39.43
N THR A 396 8.52 -7.48 -39.38
CA THR A 396 8.95 -6.71 -38.21
C THR A 396 7.99 -6.91 -37.04
N MET A 397 8.52 -7.33 -35.89
CA MET A 397 7.80 -7.39 -34.61
C MET A 397 8.14 -6.14 -33.81
N THR A 398 7.15 -5.39 -33.35
CA THR A 398 7.37 -4.11 -32.66
C THR A 398 6.32 -3.87 -31.58
N ALA A 399 6.72 -3.21 -30.49
CA ALA A 399 5.80 -2.75 -29.46
C ALA A 399 4.92 -1.62 -30.02
N LEU A 400 3.61 -1.73 -29.82
CA LEU A 400 2.63 -0.74 -30.25
C LEU A 400 2.37 0.24 -29.12
N GLU A 401 2.11 1.50 -29.46
CA GLU A 401 1.65 2.49 -28.50
C GLU A 401 0.23 2.14 -28.04
N VAL A 402 -0.03 2.15 -26.73
CA VAL A 402 -1.38 1.97 -26.16
C VAL A 402 -1.83 3.30 -25.57
N VAL A 403 -2.99 3.80 -25.99
CA VAL A 403 -3.55 5.08 -25.55
C VAL A 403 -4.97 4.88 -25.04
N TYR A 404 -5.21 5.19 -23.77
CA TYR A 404 -6.54 5.22 -23.19
C TYR A 404 -7.21 6.57 -23.45
N THR A 405 -8.40 6.55 -24.03
CA THR A 405 -9.17 7.71 -24.48
C THR A 405 -10.50 7.81 -23.72
N GLY A 406 -11.08 9.01 -23.69
CA GLY A 406 -12.25 9.31 -22.85
C GLY A 406 -11.88 9.78 -21.44
N ASP A 407 -12.89 10.16 -20.66
CA ASP A 407 -12.73 10.64 -19.29
C ASP A 407 -12.29 9.49 -18.37
N ALA A 408 -11.45 9.82 -17.38
CA ALA A 408 -10.99 8.82 -16.40
C ALA A 408 -12.16 8.25 -15.61
N LEU A 409 -12.20 6.92 -15.47
CA LEU A 409 -13.22 6.23 -14.68
C LEU A 409 -13.05 6.54 -13.18
N SER A 410 -14.15 6.75 -12.48
CA SER A 410 -14.15 6.86 -11.02
C SER A 410 -13.93 5.47 -10.40
N PRO A 411 -13.14 5.33 -9.33
CA PRO A 411 -12.99 4.06 -8.60
C PRO A 411 -14.31 3.46 -8.09
N ILE A 412 -15.31 4.30 -7.88
CA ILE A 412 -16.63 3.90 -7.37
C ILE A 412 -17.76 3.95 -8.42
N ASP A 413 -17.41 4.18 -9.68
CA ASP A 413 -18.28 3.94 -10.84
C ASP A 413 -18.13 2.45 -11.21
N LEU A 414 -18.90 1.61 -10.51
CA LEU A 414 -18.79 0.15 -10.57
C LEU A 414 -19.60 -0.43 -11.72
N ASN A 415 -20.60 0.30 -12.23
CA ASN A 415 -21.33 -0.11 -13.42
C ASN A 415 -20.61 0.30 -14.73
N ALA A 416 -19.62 1.20 -14.65
CA ALA A 416 -18.81 1.75 -15.74
C ALA A 416 -19.60 2.56 -16.78
N ASP A 417 -20.64 3.27 -16.35
CA ASP A 417 -21.45 4.14 -17.21
C ASP A 417 -20.95 5.60 -17.27
N GLY A 418 -19.91 5.92 -16.49
CA GLY A 418 -19.28 7.23 -16.43
C GLY A 418 -19.93 8.19 -15.42
N ILE A 419 -20.90 7.73 -14.64
CA ILE A 419 -21.63 8.52 -13.62
C ILE A 419 -21.54 7.76 -12.29
N VAL A 420 -21.40 8.50 -11.19
CA VAL A 420 -21.49 7.91 -9.84
C VAL A 420 -22.89 8.17 -9.30
N ASP A 421 -23.72 7.14 -9.21
CA ASP A 421 -25.11 7.24 -8.75
C ASP A 421 -25.66 5.97 -8.04
N GLU A 422 -26.98 5.90 -7.89
CA GLU A 422 -27.68 4.81 -7.21
C GLU A 422 -27.41 3.42 -7.85
N ASP A 423 -27.14 3.37 -9.15
CA ASP A 423 -26.83 2.10 -9.83
C ASP A 423 -25.47 1.54 -9.38
N ASP A 424 -24.48 2.38 -9.06
CA ASP A 424 -23.20 1.93 -8.49
C ASP A 424 -23.35 1.38 -7.09
N TRP A 425 -24.20 2.04 -6.29
CA TRP A 425 -24.54 1.54 -4.96
C TRP A 425 -25.13 0.14 -5.04
N PHE A 426 -26.01 -0.13 -6.01
CA PHE A 426 -26.56 -1.47 -6.19
C PHE A 426 -25.51 -2.50 -6.61
N VAL A 427 -24.51 -2.14 -7.42
CA VAL A 427 -23.39 -3.04 -7.74
C VAL A 427 -22.53 -3.30 -6.51
N PHE A 428 -22.19 -2.27 -5.75
CA PHE A 428 -21.43 -2.39 -4.51
C PHE A 428 -22.18 -3.30 -3.52
N ALA A 429 -23.46 -3.00 -3.29
CA ALA A 429 -24.30 -3.71 -2.34
C ALA A 429 -24.49 -5.19 -2.70
N ALA A 430 -24.63 -5.51 -3.99
CA ALA A 430 -24.84 -6.88 -4.45
C ALA A 430 -23.62 -7.79 -4.25
N ASN A 431 -22.41 -7.23 -4.19
CA ASN A 431 -21.16 -7.98 -4.10
C ASN A 431 -20.55 -7.98 -2.68
N ALA A 432 -21.28 -7.45 -1.70
CA ALA A 432 -20.77 -7.29 -0.34
C ALA A 432 -20.34 -8.60 0.33
N TYR A 433 -19.09 -8.66 0.80
CA TYR A 433 -18.43 -9.82 1.42
C TYR A 433 -18.53 -11.10 0.59
N THR A 434 -18.47 -10.96 -0.73
CA THR A 434 -18.23 -12.10 -1.61
C THR A 434 -16.75 -12.44 -1.59
N ASN A 435 -16.40 -13.73 -1.52
CA ASN A 435 -15.01 -14.12 -1.73
C ASN A 435 -14.70 -13.92 -3.22
N ILE A 436 -13.94 -12.85 -3.48
CA ILE A 436 -13.51 -12.43 -4.82
C ILE A 436 -12.05 -12.78 -5.09
N SER A 437 -11.40 -13.56 -4.21
CA SER A 437 -9.98 -13.94 -4.35
C SER A 437 -9.68 -14.79 -5.59
N GLY A 438 -10.73 -15.22 -6.31
CA GLY A 438 -10.62 -15.91 -7.60
C GLY A 438 -10.78 -14.98 -8.82
N LEU A 439 -11.07 -13.70 -8.62
CA LEU A 439 -11.14 -12.68 -9.66
C LEU A 439 -9.74 -12.09 -9.93
N THR A 440 -9.55 -11.55 -11.13
CA THR A 440 -8.39 -10.73 -11.43
C THR A 440 -8.50 -9.37 -10.74
N GLU A 441 -7.39 -8.64 -10.59
CA GLU A 441 -7.40 -7.31 -9.95
C GLU A 441 -8.36 -6.34 -10.66
N ALA A 442 -8.37 -6.33 -11.99
CA ALA A 442 -9.29 -5.51 -12.78
C ALA A 442 -10.77 -5.90 -12.51
N GLN A 443 -11.06 -7.20 -12.33
CA GLN A 443 -12.40 -7.72 -12.05
C GLN A 443 -12.85 -7.45 -10.61
N ALA A 444 -11.97 -7.62 -9.63
CA ALA A 444 -12.23 -7.37 -8.22
C ALA A 444 -12.67 -5.91 -7.98
N ARG A 445 -11.99 -4.96 -8.66
CA ARG A 445 -12.34 -3.54 -8.63
C ARG A 445 -13.81 -3.26 -8.96
N ARG A 446 -14.33 -3.91 -10.01
CA ARG A 446 -15.71 -3.70 -10.53
C ARG A 446 -16.79 -4.27 -9.62
N VAL A 447 -16.42 -5.16 -8.70
CA VAL A 447 -17.34 -5.73 -7.71
C VAL A 447 -17.18 -5.09 -6.33
N GLY A 448 -16.40 -4.01 -6.23
CA GLY A 448 -16.33 -3.16 -5.05
C GLY A 448 -15.13 -3.39 -4.14
N ASP A 449 -14.10 -4.10 -4.58
CA ASP A 449 -12.80 -4.14 -3.89
C ASP A 449 -12.01 -2.87 -4.22
N LEU A 450 -12.08 -1.91 -3.33
CA LEU A 450 -11.51 -0.57 -3.50
C LEU A 450 -10.10 -0.48 -2.92
N ASN A 451 -9.74 -1.36 -1.99
CA ASN A 451 -8.44 -1.38 -1.29
C ASN A 451 -7.47 -2.48 -1.79
N PHE A 452 -7.93 -3.40 -2.64
CA PHE A 452 -7.19 -4.52 -3.25
C PHE A 452 -6.71 -5.61 -2.28
N ASP A 453 -7.42 -5.83 -1.17
CA ASP A 453 -7.09 -6.92 -0.26
C ASP A 453 -7.72 -8.27 -0.66
N GLY A 454 -8.48 -8.30 -1.77
CA GLY A 454 -9.12 -9.50 -2.29
C GLY A 454 -10.39 -9.89 -1.55
N LEU A 455 -10.90 -9.02 -0.70
CA LEU A 455 -12.20 -9.07 -0.05
C LEU A 455 -13.02 -7.85 -0.49
N GLN A 456 -14.34 -7.94 -0.31
CA GLN A 456 -15.18 -6.75 -0.36
C GLN A 456 -15.82 -6.61 1.00
N ASP A 457 -15.39 -5.65 1.81
CA ASP A 457 -15.78 -5.59 3.22
C ASP A 457 -16.15 -4.19 3.73
N TYR A 458 -16.07 -3.98 5.05
CA TYR A 458 -16.44 -2.71 5.68
C TYR A 458 -15.47 -1.60 5.29
N ASP A 459 -14.20 -1.91 5.05
CA ASP A 459 -13.19 -0.93 4.64
C ASP A 459 -13.50 -0.42 3.22
N ASP A 460 -13.98 -1.31 2.35
CA ASP A 460 -14.51 -0.92 1.04
C ASP A 460 -15.80 -0.12 1.17
N PHE A 461 -16.71 -0.48 2.07
CA PHE A 461 -17.95 0.27 2.27
C PHE A 461 -17.67 1.69 2.76
N ARG A 462 -16.73 1.85 3.71
CA ARG A 462 -16.26 3.16 4.17
C ARG A 462 -15.66 3.98 3.03
N SER A 463 -14.82 3.34 2.21
CA SER A 463 -14.20 3.98 1.05
C SER A 463 -15.24 4.38 0.01
N PHE A 464 -16.23 3.53 -0.26
CA PHE A 464 -17.34 3.80 -1.17
C PHE A 464 -18.16 4.97 -0.66
N LYS A 465 -18.65 4.91 0.59
CA LYS A 465 -19.45 5.96 1.22
C LYS A 465 -18.76 7.31 1.22
N SER A 466 -17.50 7.34 1.64
CA SER A 466 -16.69 8.57 1.69
C SER A 466 -16.59 9.22 0.31
N GLN A 467 -16.26 8.42 -0.71
CA GLN A 467 -16.12 8.91 -2.08
C GLN A 467 -17.48 9.29 -2.70
N PHE A 468 -18.53 8.52 -2.43
CA PHE A 468 -19.89 8.78 -2.91
C PHE A 468 -20.39 10.12 -2.37
N ASN A 469 -20.28 10.34 -1.06
CA ASN A 469 -20.68 11.61 -0.44
C ASN A 469 -19.76 12.78 -0.83
N ALA A 470 -18.48 12.54 -1.12
CA ALA A 470 -17.60 13.58 -1.65
C ALA A 470 -18.02 14.04 -3.07
N LEU A 471 -18.53 13.13 -3.89
CA LEU A 471 -18.94 13.40 -5.29
C LEU A 471 -20.38 13.89 -5.40
N ALA A 472 -21.33 13.23 -4.73
CA ALA A 472 -22.76 13.51 -4.80
C ALA A 472 -23.25 14.52 -3.74
N GLY A 473 -22.44 14.80 -2.71
CA GLY A 473 -22.76 15.68 -1.58
C GLY A 473 -22.87 14.93 -0.26
N ALA A 474 -22.59 15.61 0.85
CA ALA A 474 -22.75 15.02 2.18
C ALA A 474 -24.21 14.54 2.38
N GLY A 475 -24.40 13.30 2.84
CA GLY A 475 -25.73 12.71 3.04
C GLY A 475 -26.34 12.07 1.78
N ALA A 476 -25.64 12.05 0.64
CA ALA A 476 -26.21 11.59 -0.63
C ALA A 476 -26.42 10.07 -0.67
N LEU A 477 -25.48 9.28 -0.15
CA LEU A 477 -25.66 7.83 -0.04
C LEU A 477 -26.81 7.50 0.92
N GLU A 478 -26.89 8.25 2.02
CA GLU A 478 -27.93 8.12 3.03
C GLU A 478 -29.32 8.43 2.47
N ALA A 479 -29.44 9.41 1.57
CA ALA A 479 -30.69 9.72 0.87
C ALA A 479 -31.15 8.61 -0.09
N ILE A 480 -30.20 7.92 -0.74
CA ILE A 480 -30.49 6.77 -1.61
C ILE A 480 -30.95 5.57 -0.77
N ILE A 481 -30.28 5.30 0.35
CA ILE A 481 -30.58 4.16 1.22
C ILE A 481 -31.89 4.37 2.01
N GLY A 482 -32.16 5.59 2.49
CA GLY A 482 -33.32 5.93 3.34
C GLY A 482 -34.68 5.98 2.62
N GLY A 483 -34.72 5.73 1.31
CA GLY A 483 -35.96 5.48 0.57
C GLY A 483 -36.90 6.69 0.40
N ALA A 484 -36.55 7.66 -0.45
CA ALA A 484 -37.56 8.53 -1.09
C ALA A 484 -37.12 9.08 -2.46
N SER A 485 -37.67 8.49 -3.52
CA SER A 485 -37.84 9.16 -4.81
C SER A 485 -38.67 10.44 -4.65
N VAL A 486 -38.19 11.65 -5.02
CA VAL A 486 -38.89 12.66 -5.85
C VAL A 486 -37.92 13.78 -6.33
N PRO A 487 -37.93 14.15 -7.62
CA PRO A 487 -37.13 15.23 -8.23
C PRO A 487 -37.47 16.67 -7.78
N GLU A 488 -36.44 17.52 -7.67
CA GLU A 488 -36.58 18.97 -7.44
C GLU A 488 -37.28 19.72 -8.60
N PRO A 489 -37.97 20.85 -8.30
CA PRO A 489 -37.97 21.96 -9.24
C PRO A 489 -37.50 23.31 -8.64
N SER A 490 -36.29 23.70 -9.06
CA SER A 490 -35.79 25.03 -9.45
C SER A 490 -36.23 26.30 -8.69
N THR A 491 -35.27 26.95 -8.02
CA THR A 491 -34.89 28.40 -7.96
C THR A 491 -35.90 29.56 -8.15
N LEU A 492 -37.08 29.38 -8.76
CA LEU A 492 -38.10 30.41 -8.99
C LEU A 492 -38.96 30.71 -7.74
N ALA A 493 -39.05 29.80 -6.76
CA ALA A 493 -39.80 30.02 -5.52
C ALA A 493 -39.06 30.95 -4.53
N LEU A 494 -37.72 30.87 -4.48
CA LEU A 494 -36.86 31.69 -3.61
C LEU A 494 -36.87 33.18 -3.99
N ALA A 495 -37.06 33.50 -5.27
CA ALA A 495 -37.20 34.88 -5.72
C ALA A 495 -38.52 35.55 -5.27
N GLY A 496 -39.55 34.75 -4.97
CA GLY A 496 -40.85 35.24 -4.47
C GLY A 496 -40.82 35.64 -2.99
N LEU A 497 -40.01 34.97 -2.18
CA LEU A 497 -39.98 35.15 -0.71
C LEU A 497 -39.12 36.34 -0.27
N ALA A 498 -38.08 36.70 -1.04
CA ALA A 498 -37.27 37.89 -0.77
C ALA A 498 -38.07 39.21 -0.87
N ALA A 499 -39.17 39.22 -1.64
CA ALA A 499 -40.04 40.38 -1.78
C ALA A 499 -41.01 40.57 -0.59
N ALA A 500 -41.31 39.50 0.16
CA ALA A 500 -42.24 39.53 1.29
C ALA A 500 -41.56 39.94 2.62
N ALA A 501 -40.29 39.61 2.79
CA ALA A 501 -39.50 39.89 4.00
C ALA A 501 -39.23 41.39 4.25
N LEU A 502 -39.31 42.24 3.21
CA LEU A 502 -39.11 43.69 3.32
C LEU A 502 -40.33 44.46 3.88
N LEU A 503 -41.48 43.81 4.07
CA LEU A 503 -42.73 44.49 4.44
C LEU A 503 -43.17 44.33 5.91
N ILE A 504 -42.51 43.50 6.73
CA ILE A 504 -43.03 43.13 8.06
C ILE A 504 -42.14 43.60 9.24
N SER A 505 -41.01 44.28 9.00
CA SER A 505 -40.16 44.79 10.09
C SER A 505 -40.62 46.15 10.67
N LYS A 506 -41.86 46.24 11.17
CA LYS A 506 -42.26 47.33 12.09
C LYS A 506 -43.21 46.86 13.19
N ARG A 507 -42.66 46.84 14.41
CA ARG A 507 -43.28 46.85 15.77
C ARG A 507 -43.00 45.56 16.54
N SER A 508 -42.71 45.53 17.85
CA SER A 508 -42.11 46.43 18.83
C SER A 508 -42.07 45.67 20.15
N ASN A 509 -40.91 45.68 20.84
CA ASN A 509 -40.74 45.87 22.28
C ASN A 509 -41.20 44.85 23.35
N LEU A 510 -40.24 44.63 24.27
CA LEU A 510 -40.32 44.59 25.75
C LEU A 510 -40.42 43.23 26.47
N SER A 511 -39.24 42.71 26.83
CA SER A 511 -38.69 42.45 28.18
C SER A 511 -39.57 42.03 29.38
N VAL A 512 -38.93 41.21 30.22
CA VAL A 512 -38.96 41.11 31.71
C VAL A 512 -39.55 39.79 32.27
N TYR A 513 -38.71 38.83 32.69
CA TYR A 513 -38.31 38.64 34.10
C TYR A 513 -37.24 37.54 34.25
N ARG A 514 -36.15 37.92 34.92
CA ARG A 514 -35.11 37.05 35.45
C ARG A 514 -35.58 36.36 36.75
N SER A 515 -34.91 35.25 37.05
CA SER A 515 -34.42 34.80 38.36
C SER A 515 -35.37 34.04 39.29
N LYS A 516 -35.06 32.74 39.51
CA LYS A 516 -34.41 32.16 40.72
C LYS A 516 -34.55 30.63 40.71
N LEU A 517 -33.67 29.96 41.46
CA LEU A 517 -33.60 28.51 41.77
C LEU A 517 -33.00 27.65 40.62
N THR A 518 -31.93 26.87 40.77
CA THR A 518 -31.36 26.20 41.95
C THR A 518 -29.89 25.83 41.70
N VAL A 519 -28.95 26.63 42.21
CA VAL A 519 -27.59 26.18 42.53
C VAL A 519 -27.62 25.85 44.02
N LEU A 520 -27.94 24.60 44.36
CA LEU A 520 -27.76 24.06 45.72
C LEU A 520 -27.89 22.53 45.76
N PHE A 521 -27.11 21.80 44.95
CA PHE A 521 -26.98 20.34 45.10
C PHE A 521 -25.62 19.80 44.61
N ALA A 522 -24.54 20.56 44.84
CA ALA A 522 -23.19 20.23 44.35
C ALA A 522 -22.11 20.13 45.45
N ALA A 523 -22.48 19.90 46.71
CA ALA A 523 -21.48 19.73 47.75
C ALA A 523 -22.03 18.93 48.93
N LEU A 524 -21.96 17.60 48.85
CA LEU A 524 -21.78 16.67 49.99
C LEU A 524 -22.01 15.22 49.54
N LEU A 525 -21.02 14.62 48.87
CA LEU A 525 -20.68 13.21 49.04
C LEU A 525 -19.27 12.92 48.53
N SER A 526 -18.28 13.33 49.33
CA SER A 526 -16.89 12.91 49.20
C SER A 526 -16.46 12.29 50.52
N LEU A 527 -16.52 10.96 50.62
CA LEU A 527 -15.68 10.19 51.53
C LEU A 527 -15.15 8.96 50.77
N ALA A 528 -13.84 8.86 50.77
CA ALA A 528 -13.00 8.02 49.93
C ALA A 528 -13.13 6.52 50.19
N ILE A 529 -13.26 5.75 49.11
CA ILE A 529 -12.57 4.48 48.95
C ILE A 529 -11.30 4.85 48.20
N ALA A 530 -10.12 4.69 48.82
CA ALA A 530 -8.88 4.76 48.07
C ALA A 530 -8.81 3.49 47.19
N PRO A 531 -8.56 3.60 45.87
CA PRO A 531 -8.23 2.43 45.08
C PRO A 531 -6.96 1.80 45.66
N SER A 532 -6.92 0.47 45.73
CA SER A 532 -5.67 -0.26 45.92
C SER A 532 -4.69 0.22 44.85
N ALA A 533 -3.48 0.60 45.25
CA ALA A 533 -2.44 0.95 44.30
C ALA A 533 -2.12 -0.29 43.46
N GLN A 534 -2.59 -0.33 42.21
CA GLN A 534 -2.17 -1.35 41.24
C GLN A 534 -0.65 -1.24 41.05
N ALA A 535 0.01 -2.38 40.91
CA ALA A 535 1.43 -2.42 40.59
C ALA A 535 1.69 -1.64 39.30
N GLN A 536 2.67 -0.74 39.31
CA GLN A 536 2.98 0.09 38.15
C GLN A 536 3.52 -0.79 37.01
N VAL A 537 2.80 -0.80 35.89
CA VAL A 537 3.31 -1.31 34.61
C VAL A 537 4.44 -0.39 34.17
N ILE A 538 5.62 -0.96 33.99
CA ILE A 538 6.83 -0.22 33.59
C ILE A 538 7.15 -0.42 32.11
N MET A 539 6.69 -1.53 31.52
CA MET A 539 6.71 -1.79 30.08
C MET A 539 5.55 -2.69 29.69
N ASP A 540 4.97 -2.46 28.51
CA ASP A 540 3.82 -3.17 27.95
C ASP A 540 3.88 -3.20 26.42
N TRP A 541 4.35 -4.34 25.91
CA TRP A 541 4.44 -4.65 24.50
C TRP A 541 3.26 -5.51 24.09
N ASP A 542 2.40 -4.97 23.23
CA ASP A 542 1.20 -5.62 22.71
C ASP A 542 1.34 -5.79 21.20
N ALA A 543 1.20 -7.02 20.68
CA ALA A 543 1.44 -7.32 19.27
C ALA A 543 0.54 -6.50 18.33
N SER A 544 -0.60 -5.99 18.81
CA SER A 544 -1.44 -5.03 18.05
C SER A 544 -0.78 -3.68 17.77
N ALA A 545 0.22 -3.29 18.57
CA ALA A 545 0.99 -2.07 18.40
C ALA A 545 2.24 -2.26 17.53
N TRP A 546 2.37 -3.39 16.83
CA TRP A 546 3.45 -3.63 15.88
C TRP A 546 3.21 -2.83 14.60
N SER A 547 4.22 -2.09 14.14
CA SER A 547 4.07 -1.11 13.06
C SER A 547 4.06 -1.71 11.64
N GLY A 548 4.34 -3.00 11.48
CA GLY A 548 4.47 -3.63 10.16
C GLY A 548 5.66 -3.13 9.32
N ASN A 549 5.84 -3.76 8.15
CA ASN A 549 6.93 -3.60 7.20
C ASN A 549 7.26 -2.12 6.91
N GLY A 550 8.42 -1.66 7.38
CA GLY A 550 8.94 -0.36 7.02
C GLY A 550 9.25 -0.26 5.52
N GLU A 551 8.62 0.70 4.83
CA GLU A 551 9.14 1.23 3.57
C GLU A 551 10.52 1.87 3.82
N ASP A 552 11.49 1.63 2.95
CA ASP A 552 12.83 2.22 3.03
C ASP A 552 12.76 3.75 2.81
N LEU A 553 12.59 4.51 3.89
CA LEU A 553 12.58 5.98 3.87
C LEU A 553 14.01 6.59 3.84
N GLY A 554 14.98 5.91 3.23
CA GLY A 554 16.21 6.53 2.73
C GLY A 554 17.07 7.22 3.80
N GLY A 555 17.25 6.59 4.97
CA GLY A 555 17.92 7.22 6.12
C GLY A 555 18.40 6.27 7.20
N GLY A 556 18.92 5.08 6.83
CA GLY A 556 19.36 4.06 7.78
C GLY A 556 18.21 3.22 8.32
N TRP A 557 18.46 1.94 8.57
CA TRP A 557 17.47 0.97 9.05
C TRP A 557 16.76 1.45 10.33
N ASN A 558 15.60 2.10 10.16
CA ASN A 558 14.58 2.27 11.19
C ASN A 558 13.48 1.22 10.98
N GLY A 559 13.88 -0.01 10.64
CA GLY A 559 12.97 -1.12 10.32
C GLY A 559 12.24 -1.60 11.58
N ASP A 560 10.96 -1.92 11.39
CA ASP A 560 10.01 -2.64 12.25
C ASP A 560 10.25 -2.52 13.76
N SER A 561 9.38 -1.78 14.44
CA SER A 561 9.47 -1.57 15.88
C SER A 561 8.26 -2.14 16.60
N TRP A 562 8.51 -2.93 17.64
CA TRP A 562 7.49 -3.22 18.64
C TRP A 562 7.58 -2.17 19.75
N ILE A 563 6.61 -1.26 19.79
CA ILE A 563 6.66 -0.11 20.71
C ILE A 563 5.99 -0.47 22.04
N ASP A 564 6.72 -0.24 23.13
CA ASP A 564 6.17 -0.29 24.48
C ASP A 564 5.15 0.84 24.67
N SER A 565 3.90 0.49 24.93
CA SER A 565 2.81 1.44 25.17
C SER A 565 2.91 2.19 26.52
N ALA A 566 3.68 1.68 27.49
CA ALA A 566 3.83 2.28 28.81
C ALA A 566 4.98 3.30 28.86
N ALA A 567 6.16 2.99 28.31
CA ALA A 567 7.32 3.90 28.32
C ALA A 567 7.67 4.51 26.96
N GLY A 568 7.01 4.10 25.87
CA GLY A 568 7.29 4.56 24.51
C GLY A 568 8.66 4.12 23.98
N ILE A 569 9.22 3.05 24.55
CA ILE A 569 10.54 2.52 24.18
C ILE A 569 10.35 1.53 23.02
N PRO A 570 10.94 1.79 21.84
CA PRO A 570 10.92 0.84 20.76
C PRO A 570 11.85 -0.35 21.04
N ALA A 571 11.37 -1.56 20.79
CA ALA A 571 12.19 -2.74 20.59
C ALA A 571 12.50 -2.84 19.10
N PHE A 572 13.78 -2.83 18.72
CA PHE A 572 14.20 -2.84 17.32
C PHE A 572 14.45 -4.27 16.86
N SER A 573 14.09 -4.59 15.61
CA SER A 573 14.50 -5.84 14.99
C SER A 573 16.03 -5.95 15.06
N GLY A 574 16.54 -7.08 15.56
CA GLY A 574 17.93 -7.22 15.97
C GLY A 574 18.95 -6.90 14.85
N GLY A 575 20.03 -6.20 15.20
CA GLY A 575 21.17 -6.10 14.30
C GLY A 575 22.23 -5.06 14.64
N ASN A 576 23.35 -5.52 15.20
CA ASN A 576 24.65 -4.88 14.93
C ASN A 576 25.59 -5.88 14.24
N LEU A 577 26.02 -5.53 13.02
CA LEU A 577 26.89 -6.29 12.10
C LEU A 577 28.34 -6.50 12.57
N ALA A 578 28.63 -6.31 13.85
CA ALA A 578 30.00 -6.32 14.36
C ALA A 578 30.17 -7.36 15.47
N GLU A 579 30.19 -8.65 15.10
CA GLU A 579 30.98 -9.73 15.74
C GLU A 579 30.69 -11.12 15.09
N SER A 580 30.81 -11.20 13.76
CA SER A 580 30.78 -12.49 13.06
C SER A 580 32.10 -13.25 13.31
N ASN A 581 32.09 -14.30 14.14
CA ASN A 581 33.17 -15.28 14.16
C ASN A 581 32.73 -16.72 14.50
N ASN A 582 31.46 -17.08 14.32
CA ASN A 582 31.05 -18.49 14.46
C ASN A 582 29.88 -18.90 13.56
N GLY A 583 30.05 -18.76 12.24
CA GLY A 583 29.69 -19.81 11.28
C GLY A 583 28.26 -20.40 11.26
N GLY A 584 27.23 -19.60 11.55
CA GLY A 584 25.82 -19.95 11.31
C GLY A 584 24.99 -18.67 11.28
N VAL A 585 24.95 -18.02 10.12
CA VAL A 585 24.32 -16.69 9.96
C VAL A 585 22.82 -16.88 9.69
N PRO A 586 21.90 -16.29 10.49
CA PRO A 586 20.48 -16.22 10.12
C PRO A 586 20.25 -15.20 9.00
N VAL A 587 19.39 -15.58 8.06
CA VAL A 587 18.75 -14.68 7.11
C VAL A 587 17.65 -13.93 7.87
N LYS A 588 17.64 -12.60 7.74
CA LYS A 588 16.56 -11.72 8.18
C LYS A 588 15.41 -11.89 7.19
N THR A 589 14.19 -12.18 7.64
CA THR A 589 13.02 -12.26 6.77
C THR A 589 11.85 -11.59 7.47
N GLU A 590 11.03 -10.87 6.69
CA GLU A 590 9.81 -10.17 7.12
C GLU A 590 8.97 -11.01 8.07
N GLY A 591 8.68 -10.47 9.25
CA GLY A 591 7.65 -11.00 10.14
C GLY A 591 6.28 -10.80 9.52
N GLN A 592 5.41 -11.80 9.61
CA GLN A 592 3.99 -11.64 9.34
C GLN A 592 3.27 -11.54 10.69
N ILE A 593 2.33 -10.60 10.84
CA ILE A 593 1.28 -10.76 11.86
C ILE A 593 0.50 -12.01 11.46
N GLY A 594 0.54 -13.03 12.32
CA GLY A 594 -0.48 -14.04 12.26
C GLY A 594 -1.76 -13.46 12.84
N LEU A 595 -2.84 -13.50 12.05
CA LEU A 595 -4.18 -13.19 12.54
C LEU A 595 -4.74 -14.47 13.16
N ASP A 596 -4.71 -14.56 14.49
CA ASP A 596 -5.52 -15.54 15.22
C ASP A 596 -6.88 -14.89 15.54
N PRO A 597 -8.01 -15.64 15.47
CA PRO A 597 -9.33 -15.12 15.84
C PRO A 597 -9.43 -14.56 17.27
N TYR A 598 -8.43 -14.80 18.12
CA TYR A 598 -8.37 -14.30 19.49
C TYR A 598 -7.36 -13.17 19.70
N ALA A 599 -6.23 -13.11 18.97
CA ALA A 599 -5.17 -12.10 19.17
C ALA A 599 -4.33 -11.82 17.91
N ASN A 600 -3.80 -10.60 17.78
CA ASN A 600 -2.61 -10.37 16.96
C ASN A 600 -1.42 -10.99 17.67
N TRP A 601 -0.52 -11.63 16.93
CA TRP A 601 0.68 -12.22 17.50
C TRP A 601 1.87 -12.07 16.56
N ILE A 602 3.07 -12.08 17.15
CA ILE A 602 4.34 -12.07 16.44
C ILE A 602 4.94 -13.47 16.52
N ASP A 603 5.36 -14.00 15.36
CA ASP A 603 6.05 -15.28 15.24
C ASP A 603 7.53 -15.12 15.60
N PHE A 604 7.98 -15.77 16.68
CA PHE A 604 9.38 -15.72 17.09
C PHE A 604 10.22 -16.90 16.57
N SER A 605 9.69 -17.73 15.66
CA SER A 605 10.41 -18.87 15.07
C SER A 605 11.68 -18.46 14.31
N TYR A 606 11.74 -17.23 13.79
CA TYR A 606 12.91 -16.66 13.10
C TYR A 606 13.30 -15.25 13.55
N GLU A 607 12.58 -14.67 14.51
CA GLU A 607 12.71 -13.27 14.90
C GLU A 607 13.23 -13.06 16.32
N SER A 608 13.91 -11.94 16.55
CA SER A 608 14.21 -11.45 17.88
C SER A 608 14.35 -9.93 17.89
N PHE A 609 13.93 -9.30 18.98
CA PHE A 609 14.08 -7.86 19.17
C PHE A 609 15.14 -7.55 20.22
N ASP A 610 16.03 -6.62 19.88
CA ASP A 610 16.97 -6.04 20.82
C ASP A 610 16.31 -4.82 21.50
N VAL A 611 16.17 -4.87 22.82
CA VAL A 611 15.73 -3.71 23.60
C VAL A 611 16.95 -2.98 24.11
N ASN A 612 17.39 -1.95 23.37
CA ASN A 612 18.50 -1.08 23.75
C ASN A 612 17.96 0.20 24.40
N ASN A 613 18.08 0.29 25.73
CA ASN A 613 17.59 1.44 26.49
C ASN A 613 18.68 1.99 27.42
N THR A 614 18.91 3.30 27.34
CA THR A 614 19.82 4.04 28.24
C THR A 614 19.37 4.11 29.72
N ALA A 615 18.12 3.75 30.04
CA ALA A 615 17.54 3.72 31.38
C ALA A 615 16.74 2.42 31.63
N HIS A 616 17.41 1.34 32.05
CA HIS A 616 16.83 -0.01 32.11
C HIS A 616 15.58 -0.13 33.03
N PRO A 617 14.53 -0.87 32.60
CA PRO A 617 13.23 -0.94 33.28
C PRO A 617 13.28 -1.60 34.65
N LEU A 618 14.07 -2.66 34.78
CA LEU A 618 14.21 -3.39 36.04
C LEU A 618 15.34 -2.82 36.92
N ALA A 619 16.05 -1.77 36.46
CA ALA A 619 17.20 -1.17 37.15
C ALA A 619 16.90 -0.83 38.62
N GLY A 620 17.59 -1.52 39.53
CA GLY A 620 17.50 -1.24 40.96
C GLY A 620 16.22 -1.74 41.63
N LEU A 621 15.35 -2.45 40.90
CA LEU A 621 14.22 -3.15 41.49
C LEU A 621 14.68 -4.36 42.30
N ARG A 622 13.88 -4.69 43.31
CA ARG A 622 14.07 -5.83 44.22
C ARG A 622 12.90 -6.80 44.16
N ASP A 623 11.72 -6.27 43.83
CA ASP A 623 10.49 -7.00 43.56
C ASP A 623 10.06 -6.65 42.13
N PHE A 624 9.67 -7.65 41.34
CA PHE A 624 9.14 -7.42 39.99
C PHE A 624 8.28 -8.60 39.51
N THR A 625 7.53 -8.38 38.45
CA THR A 625 6.81 -9.44 37.73
C THR A 625 6.99 -9.26 36.23
N ILE A 626 7.28 -10.35 35.54
CA ILE A 626 7.26 -10.43 34.08
C ILE A 626 6.05 -11.28 33.70
N ALA A 627 5.19 -10.76 32.82
CA ALA A 627 4.02 -11.48 32.33
C ALA A 627 4.07 -11.60 30.82
N ALA A 628 3.82 -12.78 30.27
CA ALA A 628 3.77 -13.03 28.84
C ALA A 628 2.49 -13.78 28.45
N VAL A 629 1.98 -13.51 27.25
CA VAL A 629 0.89 -14.26 26.62
C VAL A 629 1.46 -14.97 25.41
N VAL A 630 1.53 -16.30 25.46
CA VAL A 630 2.27 -17.12 24.50
C VAL A 630 1.44 -18.32 24.04
N ARG A 631 1.65 -18.76 22.79
CA ARG A 631 1.17 -20.04 22.26
C ARG A 631 2.37 -20.84 21.78
N VAL A 632 2.40 -22.13 22.12
CA VAL A 632 3.46 -23.05 21.69
C VAL A 632 2.81 -24.21 20.95
N PRO A 633 3.06 -24.39 19.64
CA PRO A 633 2.50 -25.48 18.86
C PRO A 633 2.95 -26.84 19.37
N GLU A 634 2.10 -27.86 19.19
CA GLU A 634 2.40 -29.25 19.54
C GLU A 634 3.70 -29.77 18.89
N SER A 635 4.11 -29.19 17.75
CA SER A 635 5.29 -29.56 16.98
C SER A 635 6.62 -29.08 17.56
N ALA A 636 6.63 -28.18 18.55
CA ALA A 636 7.84 -27.51 19.08
C ALA A 636 8.84 -28.44 19.84
N GLY A 637 8.71 -29.77 19.74
CA GLY A 637 9.33 -30.79 20.58
C GLY A 637 10.82 -31.14 20.36
N ALA A 638 11.66 -30.24 19.83
CA ALA A 638 13.08 -30.52 19.60
C ALA A 638 14.03 -29.49 20.24
N LEU A 639 13.72 -29.03 21.47
CA LEU A 639 14.66 -28.20 22.24
C LEU A 639 15.88 -29.01 22.67
N ALA A 640 17.04 -28.37 22.88
CA ALA A 640 18.23 -29.08 23.31
C ALA A 640 17.99 -29.73 24.70
N PRO A 641 18.29 -31.03 24.89
CA PRO A 641 17.98 -31.73 26.12
C PRO A 641 18.76 -31.12 27.29
N ASN A 642 18.02 -30.69 28.32
CA ASN A 642 18.60 -30.15 29.54
C ASN A 642 19.26 -31.28 30.35
N VAL A 643 20.60 -31.37 30.31
CA VAL A 643 21.36 -32.38 31.11
C VAL A 643 21.66 -31.90 32.53
N GLY A 644 20.99 -30.83 33.00
CA GLY A 644 20.92 -30.44 34.40
C GLY A 644 20.44 -29.00 34.61
N GLU A 645 19.62 -28.80 35.64
CA GLU A 645 19.11 -27.54 36.20
C GLU A 645 20.09 -26.32 36.19
N ASN A 646 21.41 -26.53 36.18
CA ASN A 646 22.42 -25.46 36.07
C ASN A 646 22.83 -25.07 34.63
N GLN A 647 22.09 -25.47 33.60
CA GLN A 647 22.45 -25.28 32.20
C GLN A 647 21.57 -24.23 31.50
N PHE A 648 21.54 -23.02 32.06
CA PHE A 648 20.81 -21.86 31.50
C PHE A 648 21.10 -21.57 30.02
N TRP A 649 22.28 -21.97 29.52
CA TRP A 649 22.65 -21.90 28.11
C TRP A 649 21.91 -22.90 27.18
N LEU A 650 20.90 -23.63 27.67
CA LEU A 650 20.01 -24.48 26.87
C LEU A 650 18.56 -23.96 26.81
N PHE A 651 18.27 -22.84 27.47
CA PHE A 651 16.93 -22.26 27.49
C PHE A 651 16.67 -21.46 26.21
N ASN A 652 15.46 -21.58 25.69
CA ASN A 652 14.95 -20.75 24.60
C ASN A 652 14.06 -19.67 25.22
N GLY A 653 14.50 -18.41 25.20
CA GLY A 653 13.86 -17.33 25.97
C GLY A 653 12.70 -16.66 25.23
N PHE A 654 11.53 -16.54 25.88
CA PHE A 654 10.53 -15.51 25.55
C PHE A 654 11.14 -14.13 25.74
N VAL A 655 11.84 -13.96 26.85
CA VAL A 655 12.61 -12.76 27.15
C VAL A 655 13.75 -13.10 28.10
N GLY A 656 14.92 -12.49 27.89
CA GLY A 656 16.05 -12.71 28.78
C GLY A 656 17.38 -12.14 28.31
N LYS A 657 18.42 -12.46 29.08
CA LYS A 657 19.81 -12.05 28.83
C LYS A 657 20.81 -13.11 29.28
N GLU A 658 21.84 -13.36 28.46
CA GLU A 658 23.06 -14.07 28.85
C GLU A 658 24.22 -13.09 29.06
N ILE A 659 24.95 -13.18 30.17
CA ILE A 659 26.16 -12.42 30.48
C ILE A 659 27.36 -13.35 30.31
N GLY A 660 27.69 -13.67 29.06
CA GLY A 660 28.91 -14.34 28.59
C GLY A 660 29.82 -15.02 29.62
N ASN A 661 29.33 -16.05 30.32
CA ASN A 661 30.01 -17.15 31.02
C ASN A 661 28.96 -17.95 31.82
N ALA A 662 29.05 -19.29 31.82
CA ALA A 662 28.08 -20.19 32.43
C ALA A 662 27.60 -19.80 33.85
N GLY A 663 26.33 -19.35 33.95
CA GLY A 663 25.48 -19.53 35.13
C GLY A 663 25.51 -18.45 36.22
N VAL A 664 26.08 -17.25 36.00
CA VAL A 664 25.98 -16.16 36.97
C VAL A 664 25.69 -14.84 36.28
N GLY A 665 24.49 -14.29 36.52
CA GLY A 665 24.02 -13.02 35.95
C GLY A 665 23.03 -13.13 34.80
N ASP A 666 22.71 -14.36 34.36
CA ASP A 666 21.73 -14.63 33.32
C ASP A 666 20.32 -14.64 33.90
N TRP A 667 19.36 -13.99 33.25
CA TRP A 667 17.95 -14.13 33.61
C TRP A 667 17.12 -14.45 32.38
N VAL A 668 16.10 -15.29 32.54
CA VAL A 668 15.29 -15.77 31.43
C VAL A 668 13.90 -16.16 31.91
N LEU A 669 12.90 -15.88 31.07
CA LEU A 669 11.61 -16.55 31.05
C LEU A 669 11.49 -17.21 29.68
N GLY A 670 11.24 -18.51 29.62
CA GLY A 670 11.23 -19.23 28.34
C GLY A 670 10.95 -20.72 28.46
N LEU A 671 11.38 -21.47 27.46
CA LEU A 671 11.12 -22.88 27.28
C LEU A 671 12.38 -23.74 27.44
N VAL A 672 12.19 -24.95 27.95
CA VAL A 672 13.24 -25.99 28.06
C VAL A 672 12.64 -27.38 27.84
N GLN A 673 13.45 -28.31 27.34
CA GLN A 673 13.08 -29.73 27.28
C GLN A 673 13.68 -30.50 28.45
N GLN A 674 12.85 -31.28 29.16
CA GLN A 674 13.32 -32.21 30.19
C GLN A 674 13.81 -33.52 29.54
N ASP A 675 14.83 -34.17 30.13
CA ASP A 675 15.54 -35.33 29.57
C ASP A 675 14.64 -36.38 28.84
N GLY A 676 14.52 -36.25 27.52
CA GLY A 676 13.95 -37.25 26.61
C GLY A 676 12.42 -37.36 26.58
N ASP A 677 11.67 -36.40 27.12
CA ASP A 677 10.19 -36.41 27.06
C ASP A 677 9.60 -35.84 25.77
N GLY A 678 10.39 -35.07 25.01
CA GLY A 678 9.93 -34.46 23.76
C GLY A 678 9.02 -33.26 23.96
N GLN A 679 8.88 -32.72 25.18
CA GLN A 679 7.93 -31.64 25.51
C GLN A 679 8.64 -30.31 25.76
N ALA A 680 7.92 -29.20 25.58
CA ALA A 680 8.40 -27.84 25.85
C ALA A 680 7.83 -27.35 27.19
N HIS A 681 8.67 -27.37 28.22
CA HIS A 681 8.32 -26.95 29.58
C HIS A 681 8.60 -25.47 29.78
N ILE A 682 7.69 -24.77 30.46
CA ILE A 682 7.95 -23.41 30.90
C ILE A 682 9.02 -23.39 31.99
N ALA A 683 9.98 -22.50 31.89
CA ALA A 683 11.00 -22.31 32.91
C ALA A 683 11.39 -20.84 33.04
N ALA A 684 11.74 -20.44 34.25
CA ALA A 684 12.21 -19.10 34.54
C ALA A 684 13.36 -19.13 35.54
N GLY A 685 14.25 -18.15 35.49
CA GLY A 685 15.32 -18.02 36.49
C GLY A 685 15.95 -16.65 36.45
N THR A 686 16.55 -16.26 37.56
CA THR A 686 17.17 -14.94 37.72
C THR A 686 18.69 -14.96 37.60
N GLY A 687 19.31 -16.13 37.77
CA GLY A 687 20.77 -16.32 37.76
C GLY A 687 21.50 -15.49 38.81
N LEU A 688 20.79 -15.02 39.83
CA LEU A 688 21.31 -14.15 40.90
C LEU A 688 22.13 -14.91 41.94
N ALA A 689 21.99 -16.24 41.99
CA ALA A 689 22.69 -17.11 42.91
C ALA A 689 23.40 -18.21 42.14
N ALA A 690 24.60 -18.62 42.58
CA ALA A 690 25.24 -19.82 42.04
C ALA A 690 24.48 -21.13 42.37
N THR A 691 23.44 -21.01 43.21
CA THR A 691 22.48 -22.07 43.55
C THR A 691 21.12 -21.89 42.89
N ASP A 692 20.89 -20.79 42.15
CA ASP A 692 19.66 -20.62 41.36
C ASP A 692 19.78 -21.58 40.18
N VAL A 693 18.93 -22.61 40.23
CA VAL A 693 18.83 -23.70 39.25
C VAL A 693 17.65 -23.47 38.29
N GLY A 694 16.99 -22.32 38.39
CA GLY A 694 15.74 -22.04 37.69
C GLY A 694 14.54 -22.75 38.31
N THR A 695 13.36 -22.29 37.94
CA THR A 695 12.06 -22.80 38.37
C THR A 695 11.33 -23.36 37.15
N LEU A 696 11.10 -24.67 37.16
CA LEU A 696 10.52 -25.44 36.06
C LEU A 696 9.02 -25.71 36.31
N GLY A 697 8.19 -25.35 35.34
CA GLY A 697 6.76 -25.65 35.32
C GLY A 697 6.37 -26.77 34.34
N PRO A 698 5.07 -26.94 34.07
CA PRO A 698 4.55 -27.98 33.18
C PRO A 698 4.89 -27.71 31.70
N ALA A 699 4.63 -28.69 30.85
CA ALA A 699 4.68 -28.53 29.40
C ALA A 699 3.50 -27.68 28.90
N ILE A 700 3.73 -26.85 27.89
CA ILE A 700 2.73 -25.94 27.30
C ILE A 700 2.66 -26.02 25.76
N ASN A 701 3.31 -27.01 25.14
CA ASN A 701 3.23 -27.26 23.69
C ASN A 701 1.95 -28.01 23.32
N ASP A 702 0.79 -27.40 23.57
CA ASP A 702 -0.53 -27.94 23.26
C ASP A 702 -1.30 -27.08 22.24
N ASP A 703 -0.61 -26.15 21.58
CA ASP A 703 -1.15 -25.20 20.60
C ASP A 703 -2.22 -24.26 21.18
N MET A 704 -2.28 -24.11 22.50
CA MET A 704 -3.18 -23.18 23.19
C MET A 704 -2.46 -21.92 23.66
N TRP A 705 -3.21 -20.83 23.81
CA TRP A 705 -2.72 -19.59 24.43
C TRP A 705 -2.66 -19.73 25.95
N HIS A 706 -1.52 -19.35 26.51
CA HIS A 706 -1.24 -19.38 27.93
C HIS A 706 -0.78 -18.02 28.45
N THR A 707 -1.14 -17.70 29.69
CA THR A 707 -0.59 -16.57 30.43
C THR A 707 0.45 -17.10 31.38
N VAL A 708 1.65 -16.53 31.31
CA VAL A 708 2.77 -16.93 32.13
C VAL A 708 3.23 -15.73 32.95
N HIS A 709 3.25 -15.87 34.28
CA HIS A 709 3.77 -14.83 35.17
C HIS A 709 4.97 -15.36 35.96
N PHE A 710 6.10 -14.68 35.82
CA PHE A 710 7.30 -14.88 36.62
C PHE A 710 7.41 -13.78 37.67
N VAL A 711 7.28 -14.15 38.94
CA VAL A 711 7.23 -13.23 40.08
C VAL A 711 8.48 -13.40 40.93
N VAL A 712 9.15 -12.30 41.24
CA VAL A 712 10.33 -12.26 42.12
C VAL A 712 10.05 -11.34 43.30
N ASN A 713 10.25 -11.86 44.52
CA ASN A 713 10.05 -11.13 45.78
C ASN A 713 11.35 -11.10 46.61
N ASP A 714 11.76 -9.93 47.08
CA ASP A 714 12.84 -9.73 48.06
C ASP A 714 12.32 -10.04 49.46
N LEU A 715 12.87 -11.09 50.07
CA LEU A 715 12.56 -11.50 51.45
C LEU A 715 13.41 -10.75 52.48
N GLY A 716 14.32 -9.88 52.02
CA GLY A 716 15.33 -9.21 52.82
C GLY A 716 16.51 -10.12 53.17
N SER A 717 17.53 -9.57 53.84
CA SER A 717 18.75 -10.31 54.26
C SER A 717 19.51 -11.01 53.12
N ASN A 718 19.42 -10.48 51.90
CA ASN A 718 19.94 -11.10 50.67
C ASN A 718 19.29 -12.46 50.34
N MET A 719 18.00 -12.62 50.65
CA MET A 719 17.18 -13.74 50.24
C MET A 719 16.07 -13.27 49.30
N PHE A 720 15.71 -14.09 48.31
CA PHE A 720 14.55 -13.87 47.45
C PHE A 720 13.80 -15.18 47.23
N GLU A 721 12.53 -15.05 46.83
CA GLU A 721 11.76 -16.14 46.26
C GLU A 721 11.40 -15.83 44.81
N GLN A 722 11.26 -16.87 44.01
CA GLN A 722 10.78 -16.79 42.64
C GLN A 722 9.62 -17.77 42.44
N ARG A 723 8.57 -17.33 41.76
CA ARG A 723 7.34 -18.09 41.55
C ARG A 723 6.94 -18.02 40.09
N LEU A 724 6.42 -19.12 39.57
CA LEU A 724 5.90 -19.24 38.22
C LEU A 724 4.41 -19.54 38.29
N TYR A 725 3.62 -18.75 37.60
CA TYR A 725 2.20 -18.96 37.40
C TYR A 725 1.93 -19.25 35.94
N LEU A 726 1.04 -20.20 35.70
CA LEU A 726 0.47 -20.51 34.40
C LEU A 726 -1.04 -20.36 34.52
N ASP A 727 -1.65 -19.59 33.63
CA ASP A 727 -3.10 -19.44 33.53
C ASP A 727 -3.75 -19.01 34.86
N GLY A 728 -3.04 -18.14 35.57
CA GLY A 728 -3.50 -17.59 36.85
C GLY A 728 -3.22 -18.48 38.06
N VAL A 729 -2.63 -19.65 37.86
CA VAL A 729 -2.39 -20.67 38.88
C VAL A 729 -0.89 -20.84 39.11
N GLU A 730 -0.45 -20.87 40.38
CA GLU A 730 0.96 -21.14 40.72
C GLU A 730 1.31 -22.58 40.33
N VAL A 731 2.31 -22.74 39.47
CA VAL A 731 2.75 -24.05 38.96
C VAL A 731 4.11 -24.49 39.51
N ALA A 732 4.97 -23.53 39.89
CA ALA A 732 6.28 -23.83 40.44
C ALA A 732 6.82 -22.66 41.28
N ASN A 733 7.70 -22.95 42.24
CA ASN A 733 8.34 -21.93 43.08
C ASN A 733 9.71 -22.39 43.59
N ASP A 734 10.57 -21.43 43.93
CA ASP A 734 11.74 -21.60 44.79
C ASP A 734 11.74 -20.47 45.83
N LEU A 735 11.72 -20.83 47.11
CA LEU A 735 11.32 -19.94 48.21
C LEU A 735 12.48 -19.42 49.06
N ASP A 736 13.71 -19.94 48.89
CA ASP A 736 14.85 -19.64 49.77
C ASP A 736 16.17 -19.51 48.97
N LEU A 737 16.21 -18.61 47.98
CA LEU A 737 17.42 -18.35 47.18
C LEU A 737 18.25 -17.19 47.74
N SER A 738 19.58 -17.36 47.83
CA SER A 738 20.48 -16.31 48.32
C SER A 738 21.10 -15.51 47.18
N PHE A 739 21.02 -14.18 47.18
CA PHE A 739 21.73 -13.36 46.19
C PHE A 739 23.24 -13.56 46.31
N GLY A 740 23.88 -14.07 45.25
CA GLY A 740 25.33 -14.30 45.15
C GLY A 740 26.17 -13.04 44.92
N GLY A 741 25.54 -11.86 44.80
CA GLY A 741 26.14 -10.55 44.56
C GLY A 741 25.13 -9.40 44.70
N PRO A 742 25.51 -8.14 44.43
CA PRO A 742 24.56 -7.02 44.48
C PRO A 742 23.46 -7.17 43.40
N VAL A 743 22.19 -7.03 43.81
CA VAL A 743 20.95 -7.13 42.99
C VAL A 743 20.99 -6.27 41.72
N THR A 744 21.87 -5.27 41.67
CA THR A 744 22.05 -4.38 40.52
C THR A 744 22.53 -5.08 39.24
N ALA A 745 22.97 -6.34 39.29
CA ALA A 745 23.48 -7.07 38.13
C ALA A 745 22.40 -7.55 37.14
N VAL A 746 21.27 -8.11 37.60
CA VAL A 746 20.14 -8.53 36.72
C VAL A 746 19.51 -7.34 35.99
N ALA A 747 19.62 -6.18 36.62
CA ALA A 747 18.80 -5.02 36.37
C ALA A 747 19.48 -3.94 35.49
N ALA A 748 20.75 -4.10 35.13
CA ALA A 748 21.58 -3.03 34.56
C ALA A 748 22.06 -3.27 33.13
N SER A 749 21.32 -4.04 32.32
CA SER A 749 21.83 -4.40 31.00
C SER A 749 20.73 -4.74 29.99
N ASP A 750 21.04 -4.56 28.71
CA ASP A 750 20.13 -4.83 27.58
C ASP A 750 19.63 -6.29 27.59
N PHE A 751 18.43 -6.53 27.08
CA PHE A 751 17.84 -7.86 26.96
C PHE A 751 17.23 -8.05 25.58
N ALA A 752 16.97 -9.31 25.22
CA ALA A 752 16.31 -9.67 23.98
C ALA A 752 14.91 -10.22 24.26
N ILE A 753 14.00 -9.95 23.32
CA ILE A 753 12.68 -10.57 23.22
C ILE A 753 12.75 -11.59 22.08
N GLY A 754 12.25 -12.81 22.31
CA GLY A 754 12.29 -13.90 21.34
C GLY A 754 13.62 -14.66 21.24
N ALA A 755 14.65 -14.21 21.96
CA ALA A 755 15.95 -14.86 22.03
C ALA A 755 16.69 -14.50 23.33
N ARG A 756 17.88 -15.11 23.51
CA ARG A 756 18.87 -14.67 24.51
C ARG A 756 20.01 -13.90 23.80
N ARG A 757 20.38 -12.72 24.31
CA ARG A 757 21.49 -11.93 23.73
C ARG A 757 22.87 -12.42 24.21
N ASP A 758 23.86 -12.39 23.30
CA ASP A 758 25.33 -12.65 23.44
C ASP A 758 25.86 -14.11 23.42
N GLY A 759 25.07 -15.10 23.04
CA GLY A 759 25.56 -16.47 22.77
C GLY A 759 24.72 -17.15 21.70
N GLY A 760 25.30 -17.46 20.54
CA GLY A 760 24.57 -17.90 19.35
C GLY A 760 23.98 -19.31 19.42
N ASN A 761 22.97 -19.57 20.28
CA ASN A 761 21.94 -20.59 20.11
C ASN A 761 20.89 -20.51 21.22
N GLY A 762 19.64 -20.23 20.85
CA GLY A 762 18.47 -20.37 21.73
C GLY A 762 17.27 -19.54 21.25
N TYR A 763 16.92 -19.65 19.97
CA TYR A 763 15.67 -19.10 19.43
C TYR A 763 14.49 -19.84 20.06
N LEU A 764 13.31 -19.24 20.10
CA LEU A 764 12.08 -19.98 20.31
C LEU A 764 11.75 -20.73 19.03
N PRO A 765 11.96 -22.05 18.89
CA PRO A 765 11.41 -22.74 17.75
C PRO A 765 9.89 -22.78 17.92
N ASP A 766 9.18 -22.18 16.97
CA ASP A 766 7.73 -22.25 16.85
C ASP A 766 7.04 -21.80 18.14
N ALA A 767 7.09 -20.51 18.48
CA ALA A 767 6.25 -19.98 19.55
C ALA A 767 5.78 -18.56 19.21
N ASP A 768 4.51 -18.32 19.49
CA ASP A 768 3.84 -17.07 19.20
C ASP A 768 3.71 -16.28 20.48
N MET A 769 3.87 -14.97 20.42
CA MET A 769 3.62 -14.10 21.57
C MET A 769 2.71 -12.95 21.19
N ALA A 770 1.62 -12.81 21.95
CA ALA A 770 0.64 -11.74 21.76
C ALA A 770 0.96 -10.52 22.64
N ARG A 771 1.55 -10.73 23.82
CA ARG A 771 1.84 -9.63 24.76
C ARG A 771 2.98 -9.95 25.72
N LEU A 772 3.76 -8.94 26.08
CA LEU A 772 4.81 -9.00 27.10
C LEU A 772 4.75 -7.75 28.00
N LYS A 773 4.56 -7.97 29.30
CA LYS A 773 4.47 -6.90 30.31
C LYS A 773 5.51 -7.06 31.41
N PHE A 774 5.98 -5.91 31.89
CA PHE A 774 6.82 -5.80 33.07
C PHE A 774 6.14 -4.94 34.12
N TYR A 775 6.12 -5.45 35.35
CA TYR A 775 5.63 -4.74 36.53
C TYR A 775 6.80 -4.42 37.44
N GLY A 776 6.85 -3.18 37.91
CA GLY A 776 7.87 -2.70 38.83
C GLY A 776 7.73 -3.21 40.27
N ALA A 777 6.84 -4.18 40.50
CA ALA A 777 6.55 -4.80 41.78
C ALA A 777 6.05 -6.23 41.57
N SER A 778 6.01 -7.00 42.65
CA SER A 778 5.40 -8.33 42.68
C SER A 778 3.88 -8.26 42.60
N LEU A 779 3.27 -8.96 41.64
CA LEU A 779 1.82 -9.13 41.61
C LEU A 779 1.36 -10.17 42.65
N SER A 780 0.21 -9.92 43.27
CA SER A 780 -0.45 -10.89 44.14
C SER A 780 -1.11 -12.01 43.32
N PRO A 781 -1.34 -13.20 43.92
CA PRO A 781 -2.04 -14.29 43.24
C PRO A 781 -3.42 -13.91 42.70
N THR A 782 -4.13 -12.98 43.33
CA THR A 782 -5.42 -12.48 42.85
C THR A 782 -5.27 -11.58 41.64
N GLU A 783 -4.28 -10.70 41.61
CA GLU A 783 -3.99 -9.88 40.42
C GLU A 783 -3.57 -10.76 39.24
N ILE A 784 -2.77 -11.79 39.49
CA ILE A 784 -2.35 -12.77 38.49
C ILE A 784 -3.55 -13.57 37.97
N ALA A 785 -4.42 -14.06 38.84
CA ALA A 785 -5.64 -14.77 38.42
C ALA A 785 -6.59 -13.88 37.61
N ASN A 786 -6.71 -12.60 37.96
CA ASN A 786 -7.53 -11.65 37.21
C ASN A 786 -6.93 -11.37 35.82
N GLN A 787 -5.61 -11.15 35.76
CA GLN A 787 -4.92 -10.95 34.49
C GLN A 787 -5.00 -12.18 33.60
N ALA A 788 -4.80 -13.37 34.18
CA ALA A 788 -5.03 -14.62 33.49
C ALA A 788 -6.45 -14.66 32.97
N SER A 789 -7.51 -14.46 33.77
CA SER A 789 -8.89 -14.46 33.23
C SER A 789 -9.18 -13.43 32.13
N SER A 790 -8.30 -12.45 31.92
CA SER A 790 -8.38 -11.44 30.86
C SER A 790 -7.50 -11.71 29.64
N PHE A 791 -6.71 -12.81 29.64
CA PHE A 791 -5.75 -13.43 28.69
C PHE A 791 -5.07 -12.62 27.56
N LEU A 792 -5.61 -11.48 27.11
CA LEU A 792 -5.04 -10.53 26.16
C LEU A 792 -5.17 -9.08 26.66
N GLY A 793 -4.97 -8.90 27.97
CA GLY A 793 -4.84 -7.60 28.61
C GLY A 793 -5.98 -6.62 28.35
N GLU A 794 -7.05 -6.87 29.11
CA GLU A 794 -8.05 -5.93 29.64
C GLU A 794 -9.00 -5.26 28.64
N GLY A 795 -10.24 -5.79 28.61
CA GLY A 795 -11.43 -4.94 28.42
C GLY A 795 -12.66 -5.67 27.90
N LEU A 796 -12.57 -6.29 26.74
CA LEU A 796 -13.76 -6.71 26.00
C LEU A 796 -13.69 -8.20 25.63
N GLN A 797 -14.48 -9.02 26.32
CA GLN A 797 -15.02 -10.24 25.73
C GLN A 797 -15.72 -9.86 24.42
N PRO A 798 -15.48 -10.58 23.31
CA PRO A 798 -16.18 -10.30 22.07
C PRO A 798 -17.68 -10.51 22.25
N LEU A 799 -18.48 -9.79 21.47
CA LEU A 799 -19.93 -9.96 21.49
C LEU A 799 -20.34 -11.41 21.24
N GLN A 800 -21.43 -11.82 21.90
CA GLN A 800 -21.98 -13.16 21.77
C GLN A 800 -23.25 -13.12 20.92
N MET A 801 -23.38 -14.03 19.96
CA MET A 801 -24.64 -14.33 19.32
C MET A 801 -25.30 -15.49 20.07
N VAL A 802 -26.37 -15.21 20.81
CA VAL A 802 -27.09 -16.24 21.56
C VAL A 802 -28.24 -16.81 20.74
N VAL A 803 -28.20 -18.12 20.52
CA VAL A 803 -29.29 -18.90 19.93
C VAL A 803 -30.17 -19.43 21.06
N GLY A 804 -31.36 -18.87 21.19
CA GLY A 804 -32.37 -19.28 22.16
C GLY A 804 -33.00 -20.64 21.83
N GLY A 805 -33.41 -21.38 22.86
CA GLY A 805 -34.14 -22.65 22.70
C GLY A 805 -35.53 -22.53 22.05
N ASP A 806 -36.03 -21.32 21.84
CA ASP A 806 -37.22 -20.97 21.08
C ASP A 806 -36.91 -20.44 19.66
N ASN A 807 -35.67 -20.63 19.21
CA ASN A 807 -35.11 -20.14 17.96
C ASN A 807 -34.98 -18.61 17.84
N SER A 808 -34.98 -17.89 18.96
CA SER A 808 -34.54 -16.49 18.98
C SER A 808 -33.04 -16.38 18.71
N LEU A 809 -32.63 -15.27 18.10
CA LEU A 809 -31.25 -14.82 18.05
C LEU A 809 -31.11 -13.51 18.82
N SER A 810 -30.02 -13.32 19.55
CA SER A 810 -29.68 -12.05 20.18
C SER A 810 -28.18 -11.77 20.12
N ILE A 811 -27.81 -10.50 20.01
CA ILE A 811 -26.43 -10.02 20.18
C ILE A 811 -26.29 -9.59 21.63
N GLU A 812 -25.41 -10.23 22.40
CA GLU A 812 -25.15 -9.93 23.80
C GLU A 812 -23.76 -9.34 23.97
N ASN A 813 -23.66 -8.30 24.81
CA ASN A 813 -22.40 -7.83 25.32
C ASN A 813 -22.10 -8.55 26.65
N PRO A 814 -21.22 -9.57 26.65
CA PRO A 814 -20.90 -10.34 27.86
C PRO A 814 -20.06 -9.55 28.87
N ASN A 815 -19.59 -8.35 28.53
CA ASN A 815 -18.78 -7.54 29.42
C ASN A 815 -19.62 -6.97 30.56
N VAL A 816 -19.04 -6.95 31.75
CA VAL A 816 -19.73 -6.52 32.98
C VAL A 816 -19.62 -5.02 33.27
N SER A 817 -18.66 -4.35 32.62
CA SER A 817 -18.32 -2.95 32.89
C SER A 817 -18.14 -2.09 31.64
N ASP A 818 -18.08 -2.69 30.47
CA ASP A 818 -17.60 -2.03 29.26
C ASP A 818 -18.64 -2.11 28.15
N ASP A 819 -19.06 -0.94 27.68
CA ASP A 819 -19.95 -0.81 26.53
C ASP A 819 -19.15 -1.09 25.25
N ILE A 820 -19.79 -1.67 24.23
CA ILE A 820 -19.17 -1.94 22.93
C ILE A 820 -19.87 -1.08 21.89
N ASN A 821 -19.07 -0.30 21.15
CA ASN A 821 -19.56 0.41 19.98
C ASN A 821 -19.57 -0.52 18.76
N ILE A 822 -20.65 -0.51 18.01
CA ILE A 822 -20.89 -1.43 16.90
C ILE A 822 -21.41 -0.62 15.71
N ASP A 823 -20.74 -0.72 14.56
CA ASP A 823 -21.10 0.00 13.33
C ASP A 823 -21.44 -0.93 12.15
N ALA A 824 -21.30 -2.25 12.33
CA ALA A 824 -21.87 -3.27 11.46
C ALA A 824 -22.02 -4.61 12.20
N TYR A 825 -22.94 -5.47 11.77
CA TYR A 825 -22.92 -6.89 12.17
C TYR A 825 -23.37 -7.84 11.06
N PHE A 826 -22.88 -9.09 11.15
CA PHE A 826 -23.04 -10.12 10.15
C PHE A 826 -23.26 -11.47 10.81
N ILE A 827 -24.29 -12.18 10.38
CA ILE A 827 -24.56 -13.54 10.82
C ILE A 827 -24.69 -14.39 9.57
N THR A 828 -23.82 -15.38 9.41
CA THR A 828 -23.78 -16.23 8.21
C THR A 828 -23.96 -17.69 8.58
N SER A 829 -24.48 -18.46 7.63
CA SER A 829 -24.62 -19.91 7.72
C SER A 829 -24.24 -20.55 6.40
N ASN A 830 -23.49 -21.64 6.45
CA ASN A 830 -23.21 -22.45 5.26
C ASN A 830 -24.40 -23.36 4.84
N THR A 831 -25.53 -23.27 5.54
CA THR A 831 -26.70 -24.13 5.34
C THR A 831 -27.88 -23.30 4.83
N ALA A 832 -28.42 -23.66 3.66
CA ALA A 832 -29.62 -23.02 3.11
C ALA A 832 -30.82 -23.09 4.06
N SER A 833 -31.68 -22.07 4.02
CA SER A 833 -32.89 -21.97 4.85
C SER A 833 -32.63 -22.03 6.35
N THR A 834 -31.49 -21.45 6.78
CA THR A 834 -31.14 -21.27 8.20
C THR A 834 -31.90 -20.11 8.83
N PHE A 835 -32.19 -19.07 8.05
CA PHE A 835 -32.89 -17.87 8.52
C PHE A 835 -34.22 -17.70 7.81
N ASN A 836 -35.26 -17.35 8.58
CA ASN A 836 -36.51 -16.83 8.06
C ASN A 836 -36.51 -15.31 8.22
N THR A 837 -36.03 -14.60 7.20
CA THR A 837 -35.88 -13.13 7.24
C THR A 837 -37.19 -12.39 7.51
N SER A 838 -38.36 -12.99 7.22
CA SER A 838 -39.66 -12.40 7.58
C SER A 838 -39.94 -12.35 9.09
N ASN A 839 -39.16 -13.06 9.91
CA ASN A 839 -39.22 -13.05 11.37
C ASN A 839 -38.01 -12.32 11.99
N TRP A 840 -37.10 -11.80 11.17
CA TRP A 840 -36.00 -10.99 11.66
C TRP A 840 -36.55 -9.68 12.20
N THR A 841 -36.09 -9.28 13.37
CA THR A 841 -36.38 -7.98 13.96
C THR A 841 -35.06 -7.25 14.02
N SER A 842 -34.71 -6.57 12.94
CA SER A 842 -33.43 -5.91 12.75
C SER A 842 -33.23 -4.74 13.74
N LEU A 843 -32.03 -4.21 13.88
CA LEU A 843 -31.76 -3.05 14.73
C LEU A 843 -32.45 -1.80 14.16
N GLU A 844 -32.54 -1.70 12.83
CA GLU A 844 -33.38 -0.73 12.12
C GLU A 844 -34.85 -0.85 12.56
N ASP A 845 -35.45 -2.06 12.47
CA ASP A 845 -36.83 -2.33 12.88
C ASP A 845 -37.11 -2.00 14.36
N GLN A 846 -36.08 -2.13 15.20
CA GLN A 846 -36.16 -1.85 16.64
C GLN A 846 -36.02 -0.36 16.97
N GLY A 847 -35.63 0.46 15.99
CA GLY A 847 -35.35 1.87 16.21
C GLY A 847 -34.09 2.14 17.05
N ILE A 848 -33.14 1.19 17.12
CA ILE A 848 -31.89 1.37 17.86
C ILE A 848 -31.07 2.46 17.18
N ASP A 849 -30.71 3.50 17.95
CA ASP A 849 -30.03 4.70 17.45
C ASP A 849 -30.63 5.25 16.15
N THR A 850 -31.93 5.02 15.96
CA THR A 850 -32.72 5.91 15.13
C THR A 850 -32.71 7.23 15.86
N ASP A 851 -31.79 8.12 15.45
CA ASP A 851 -32.21 9.50 15.34
C ASP A 851 -33.43 9.41 14.46
N THR A 852 -34.61 9.50 15.07
CA THR A 852 -35.88 9.32 14.39
C THR A 852 -35.88 10.37 13.32
N GLY A 853 -35.47 9.97 12.11
CA GLY A 853 -35.30 10.82 10.96
C GLY A 853 -36.57 11.61 10.89
N ASN A 854 -36.45 12.88 11.26
CA ASN A 854 -37.54 13.81 11.47
C ASN A 854 -38.59 13.41 12.54
N PRO A 855 -38.79 14.24 13.60
CA PRO A 855 -39.75 13.96 14.66
C PRO A 855 -41.20 13.82 14.13
N ASP A 856 -42.01 12.96 14.75
CA ASP A 856 -43.44 12.79 14.40
C ASP A 856 -44.14 14.16 14.26
N GLY A 857 -44.77 14.43 13.12
CA GLY A 857 -45.38 15.74 12.83
C GLY A 857 -44.49 16.71 12.04
N ASP A 858 -43.23 16.36 11.76
CA ASP A 858 -42.36 17.01 10.78
C ASP A 858 -42.78 16.54 9.37
N PHE A 859 -43.76 17.21 8.80
CA PHE A 859 -44.36 16.86 7.53
C PHE A 859 -43.56 17.37 6.33
N ASN A 860 -42.59 18.26 6.51
CA ASN A 860 -41.70 18.74 5.45
C ASN A 860 -40.28 18.17 5.51
N GLU A 861 -40.00 17.29 6.47
CA GLU A 861 -38.77 16.52 6.62
C GLU A 861 -37.52 17.40 6.81
N ASP A 862 -37.67 18.55 7.47
CA ASP A 862 -36.57 19.51 7.65
C ASP A 862 -35.83 19.38 9.00
N GLY A 863 -36.16 18.35 9.78
CA GLY A 863 -35.56 18.05 11.07
C GLY A 863 -36.25 18.76 12.22
N THR A 864 -37.26 19.60 12.00
CA THR A 864 -37.94 20.34 13.07
C THR A 864 -39.45 20.39 12.86
N VAL A 865 -40.24 19.97 13.86
CA VAL A 865 -41.68 20.22 13.86
C VAL A 865 -41.94 21.70 14.14
N ASP A 866 -42.15 22.50 13.11
CA ASP A 866 -42.44 23.92 13.22
C ASP A 866 -43.70 24.35 12.45
N ILE A 867 -43.80 25.64 12.12
CA ILE A 867 -44.97 26.18 11.45
C ILE A 867 -45.02 25.83 9.94
N ALA A 868 -43.90 25.40 9.37
CA ALA A 868 -43.81 24.90 8.01
C ALA A 868 -44.62 23.60 7.87
N ASP A 869 -44.55 22.69 8.84
CA ASP A 869 -45.31 21.43 8.87
C ASP A 869 -46.81 21.64 8.95
N TYR A 870 -47.23 22.62 9.76
CA TYR A 870 -48.63 23.02 9.81
C TYR A 870 -49.16 23.37 8.42
N THR A 871 -48.32 24.00 7.61
CA THR A 871 -48.67 24.39 6.24
C THR A 871 -48.78 23.16 5.35
N VAL A 872 -47.89 22.17 5.49
CA VAL A 872 -47.98 20.88 4.78
C VAL A 872 -49.25 20.13 5.15
N TRP A 873 -49.57 19.98 6.45
CA TRP A 873 -50.83 19.39 6.89
C TRP A 873 -52.03 20.12 6.31
N ARG A 874 -52.04 21.45 6.43
CA ARG A 874 -53.19 22.25 6.04
C ARG A 874 -53.48 22.17 4.54
N ASN A 875 -52.43 22.11 3.73
CA ASN A 875 -52.52 21.98 2.28
C ASN A 875 -53.02 20.60 1.84
N ASN A 876 -52.78 19.57 2.65
CA ASN A 876 -53.15 18.18 2.35
C ASN A 876 -54.42 17.70 3.08
N LEU A 877 -55.11 18.56 3.85
CA LEU A 877 -56.32 18.19 4.59
C LEU A 877 -57.41 17.61 3.66
N GLY A 878 -57.78 16.35 3.89
CA GLY A 878 -58.74 15.58 3.11
C GLY A 878 -58.11 14.73 1.98
N SER A 879 -56.78 14.77 1.82
CA SER A 879 -56.04 13.85 0.93
C SER A 879 -56.10 12.42 1.43
N THR A 880 -56.15 11.45 0.52
CA THR A 880 -56.09 10.01 0.85
C THR A 880 -54.67 9.48 1.02
N ASN A 881 -53.66 10.29 0.69
CA ASN A 881 -52.26 9.96 0.91
C ASN A 881 -51.85 10.54 2.25
N GLY A 882 -51.29 9.72 3.15
CA GLY A 882 -50.71 10.17 4.41
C GLY A 882 -49.56 11.16 4.19
N LEU A 883 -49.14 11.82 5.27
CA LEU A 883 -47.99 12.73 5.27
C LEU A 883 -46.74 12.01 5.77
N PRO A 884 -45.53 12.49 5.47
CA PRO A 884 -44.30 12.02 6.12
C PRO A 884 -44.39 12.04 7.65
N ASN A 885 -43.54 11.28 8.35
CA ASN A 885 -43.40 11.29 9.82
C ASN A 885 -44.73 11.25 10.58
N SER A 886 -45.60 10.33 10.11
CA SER A 886 -46.93 10.10 10.65
C SER A 886 -47.31 8.62 10.66
N ALA A 887 -46.33 7.73 10.78
CA ALA A 887 -46.51 6.28 10.63
C ALA A 887 -47.58 5.69 11.57
N ALA A 888 -47.79 6.31 12.74
CA ALA A 888 -48.88 5.94 13.66
C ALA A 888 -50.30 6.29 13.14
N LEU A 889 -50.39 7.12 12.09
CA LEU A 889 -51.61 7.60 11.45
C LEU A 889 -51.69 7.06 10.03
N GLY A 890 -52.53 6.03 9.83
CA GLY A 890 -52.92 5.61 8.49
C GLY A 890 -54.10 6.41 7.93
N GLY A 891 -54.20 6.52 6.60
CA GLY A 891 -55.44 6.90 5.91
C GLY A 891 -55.52 8.36 5.45
N THR A 892 -56.72 8.95 5.57
CA THR A 892 -57.03 10.30 5.07
C THR A 892 -56.48 11.36 6.03
N VAL A 893 -55.75 12.35 5.50
CA VAL A 893 -55.24 13.48 6.30
C VAL A 893 -56.40 14.24 6.91
N ASP A 894 -56.61 14.10 8.21
CA ASP A 894 -57.72 14.70 8.96
C ASP A 894 -57.24 15.44 10.22
N SER A 895 -58.13 15.62 11.21
CA SER A 895 -57.77 16.28 12.47
C SER A 895 -56.74 15.52 13.30
N THR A 896 -56.54 14.22 13.10
CA THR A 896 -55.56 13.43 13.85
C THR A 896 -54.12 13.81 13.53
N TYR A 897 -53.83 14.15 12.26
CA TYR A 897 -52.52 14.68 11.83
C TYR A 897 -52.23 16.05 12.43
N TYR A 898 -53.26 16.88 12.61
CA TYR A 898 -53.11 18.17 13.30
C TYR A 898 -52.78 18.00 14.78
N GLU A 899 -53.42 17.04 15.46
CA GLU A 899 -53.08 16.77 16.86
C GLU A 899 -51.67 16.18 16.97
N LEU A 900 -51.23 15.33 16.03
CA LEU A 900 -49.83 14.84 15.98
C LEU A 900 -48.82 15.99 15.85
N TRP A 901 -49.00 16.86 14.86
CA TRP A 901 -48.17 18.07 14.70
C TRP A 901 -48.20 18.95 15.96
N LYS A 902 -49.39 19.20 16.51
CA LYS A 902 -49.54 20.09 17.67
C LYS A 902 -48.89 19.50 18.94
N ASP A 903 -48.97 18.19 19.11
CA ASP A 903 -48.40 17.50 20.27
C ASP A 903 -46.87 17.45 20.20
N ASN A 904 -46.30 17.52 18.99
CA ASN A 904 -44.85 17.51 18.76
C ASN A 904 -44.27 18.87 18.34
N PHE A 905 -45.06 19.95 18.31
CA PHE A 905 -44.59 21.29 17.89
C PHE A 905 -43.39 21.78 18.71
N GLY A 906 -42.27 22.00 18.03
CA GLY A 906 -40.98 22.38 18.58
C GLY A 906 -40.04 21.21 18.87
N ALA A 907 -40.41 19.98 18.51
CA ALA A 907 -39.47 18.84 18.50
C ALA A 907 -38.47 19.00 17.34
N THR A 908 -37.23 18.54 17.57
CA THR A 908 -36.12 18.58 16.60
C THR A 908 -35.48 17.19 16.53
N GLY A 909 -35.20 16.69 15.32
CA GLY A 909 -34.36 15.52 15.03
C GLY A 909 -33.15 15.92 14.17
N SER A 910 -32.22 15.01 13.92
CA SER A 910 -30.99 15.31 13.15
C SER A 910 -31.20 15.63 11.66
N GLY A 911 -32.35 15.28 11.08
CA GLY A 911 -32.62 15.42 9.65
C GLY A 911 -31.85 14.44 8.74
N GLU A 912 -30.97 13.63 9.32
CA GLU A 912 -30.17 12.62 8.62
C GLU A 912 -30.53 11.27 9.27
N GLY A 913 -31.13 10.36 8.51
CA GLY A 913 -31.48 9.00 8.98
C GLY A 913 -30.24 8.14 9.22
N LEU A 914 -29.37 8.56 10.14
CA LEU A 914 -28.04 7.99 10.41
C LEU A 914 -28.08 6.71 11.25
N GLY A 915 -29.19 5.97 11.20
CA GLY A 915 -29.40 4.77 12.01
C GLY A 915 -28.81 3.50 11.38
N TRP A 916 -29.19 2.37 11.95
CA TRP A 916 -29.00 1.06 11.33
C TRP A 916 -29.83 0.94 10.06
N THR A 917 -29.29 0.25 9.06
CA THR A 917 -30.00 -0.06 7.82
C THR A 917 -29.77 -1.49 7.36
N GLU A 918 -30.85 -2.12 6.92
CA GLU A 918 -30.81 -3.35 6.15
C GLU A 918 -30.40 -3.03 4.70
N LEU A 919 -29.19 -3.44 4.34
CA LEU A 919 -28.71 -3.29 2.97
C LEU A 919 -29.62 -4.11 2.04
N THR A 920 -30.43 -3.41 1.24
CA THR A 920 -31.52 -4.03 0.46
C THR A 920 -30.94 -5.08 -0.51
N GLY A 921 -31.26 -6.36 -0.28
CA GLY A 921 -30.75 -7.49 -1.07
C GLY A 921 -29.57 -8.25 -0.47
N ALA A 922 -28.95 -7.75 0.61
CA ALA A 922 -27.85 -8.46 1.29
C ALA A 922 -28.33 -9.57 2.22
N SER A 923 -29.45 -9.40 2.93
CA SER A 923 -29.98 -10.40 3.86
C SER A 923 -30.85 -11.45 3.15
N ASN A 924 -30.63 -12.73 3.44
CA ASN A 924 -31.34 -13.86 2.83
C ASN A 924 -31.45 -15.06 3.80
N ASP A 925 -31.84 -16.23 3.29
CA ASP A 925 -32.07 -17.42 4.12
C ASP A 925 -30.78 -18.08 4.66
N THR A 926 -29.61 -17.54 4.32
CA THR A 926 -28.28 -17.93 4.82
C THR A 926 -27.49 -16.82 5.47
N GLN A 927 -27.95 -15.56 5.41
CA GLN A 927 -27.25 -14.44 6.04
C GLN A 927 -28.17 -13.31 6.50
N LEU A 928 -27.81 -12.68 7.62
CA LEU A 928 -28.42 -11.46 8.17
C LEU A 928 -27.34 -10.41 8.35
N ARG A 929 -27.56 -9.19 7.87
CA ARG A 929 -26.55 -8.12 7.85
C ARG A 929 -27.18 -6.74 8.01
N GLU A 930 -26.59 -5.90 8.86
CA GLU A 930 -26.89 -4.46 8.93
C GLU A 930 -25.63 -3.63 9.12
N TYR A 931 -25.70 -2.38 8.67
CA TYR A 931 -24.64 -1.38 8.83
C TYR A 931 -25.22 -0.14 9.49
N PHE A 932 -24.37 0.58 10.22
CA PHE A 932 -24.70 1.88 10.76
C PHE A 932 -24.30 2.99 9.79
N LEU A 933 -25.22 3.89 9.49
CA LEU A 933 -25.00 5.01 8.56
C LEU A 933 -24.36 6.23 9.22
N GLY A 934 -24.27 6.32 10.54
CA GLY A 934 -23.53 7.39 11.22
C GLY A 934 -22.01 7.17 11.26
N GLU A 935 -21.26 8.20 11.66
CA GLU A 935 -19.80 8.13 11.81
C GLU A 935 -19.33 7.46 13.12
N GLU A 936 -20.18 7.45 14.15
CA GLU A 936 -19.80 7.04 15.51
C GLU A 936 -20.35 5.67 15.95
N GLY A 937 -21.00 4.90 15.07
CA GLY A 937 -21.57 3.59 15.44
C GLY A 937 -22.69 3.66 16.51
N SER A 938 -23.14 2.49 16.96
CA SER A 938 -24.14 2.31 18.02
C SER A 938 -23.57 1.63 19.25
N THR A 939 -23.93 2.14 20.43
CA THR A 939 -23.40 1.62 21.70
C THR A 939 -24.28 0.50 22.28
N LEU A 940 -23.76 -0.73 22.34
CA LEU A 940 -24.35 -1.84 23.10
C LEU A 940 -23.78 -1.87 24.53
N ALA A 941 -24.62 -1.50 25.50
CA ALA A 941 -24.20 -1.37 26.89
C ALA A 941 -23.69 -2.68 27.51
N ALA A 942 -22.80 -2.58 28.49
CA ALA A 942 -22.30 -3.71 29.27
C ALA A 942 -23.45 -4.59 29.81
N SER A 943 -23.33 -5.91 29.65
CA SER A 943 -24.30 -6.91 30.12
C SER A 943 -25.73 -6.72 29.58
N SER A 944 -25.85 -6.13 28.39
CA SER A 944 -27.12 -5.96 27.67
C SER A 944 -27.16 -6.78 26.38
N SER A 945 -28.35 -6.90 25.80
CA SER A 945 -28.58 -7.62 24.56
C SER A 945 -29.50 -6.85 23.62
N TRP A 946 -29.33 -7.07 22.31
CA TRP A 946 -30.28 -6.71 21.27
C TRP A 946 -30.89 -7.99 20.70
N GLU A 947 -32.22 -8.03 20.63
CA GLU A 947 -32.97 -9.21 20.18
C GLU A 947 -33.22 -9.13 18.68
N LEU A 948 -32.84 -10.15 17.92
CA LEU A 948 -33.02 -10.20 16.46
C LEU A 948 -34.26 -11.01 16.03
N GLY A 949 -35.12 -11.37 16.99
CA GLY A 949 -36.35 -12.10 16.75
C GLY A 949 -36.17 -13.61 16.55
N THR A 950 -37.29 -14.31 16.28
CA THR A 950 -37.32 -15.77 16.05
C THR A 950 -36.97 -16.11 14.59
N VAL A 951 -35.76 -15.69 14.20
CA VAL A 951 -35.27 -15.75 12.82
C VAL A 951 -34.61 -17.09 12.50
N TYR A 952 -34.08 -17.81 13.49
CA TYR A 952 -33.38 -19.07 13.29
C TYR A 952 -34.36 -20.22 12.99
N THR A 953 -34.06 -21.05 11.98
CA THR A 953 -34.88 -22.21 11.60
C THR A 953 -34.09 -23.52 11.53
N GLY A 954 -32.77 -23.45 11.76
CA GLY A 954 -31.84 -24.58 11.65
C GLY A 954 -31.85 -25.54 12.84
N SER A 955 -31.20 -26.70 12.67
CA SER A 955 -30.93 -27.66 13.75
C SER A 955 -29.42 -27.84 13.94
N GLY A 956 -28.81 -26.97 14.74
CA GLY A 956 -27.39 -27.03 15.11
C GLY A 956 -26.68 -25.70 14.84
N ALA A 957 -26.33 -24.95 15.89
CA ALA A 957 -25.65 -23.65 15.79
C ALA A 957 -24.17 -23.77 15.38
N GLU A 958 -23.65 -24.99 15.22
CA GLU A 958 -22.25 -25.27 14.88
C GLU A 958 -21.88 -24.87 13.43
N THR A 959 -22.83 -24.31 12.68
CA THR A 959 -22.65 -23.79 11.32
C THR A 959 -22.81 -22.28 11.20
N LEU A 960 -23.07 -21.58 12.31
CA LEU A 960 -23.23 -20.14 12.33
C LEU A 960 -21.89 -19.45 12.57
N GLU A 961 -21.64 -18.38 11.82
CA GLU A 961 -20.55 -17.44 12.07
C GLU A 961 -21.15 -16.07 12.38
N PHE A 962 -20.59 -15.40 13.39
CA PHE A 962 -21.01 -14.08 13.83
C PHE A 962 -19.80 -13.13 13.77
N MET A 963 -19.96 -12.03 13.06
CA MET A 963 -18.97 -10.95 12.97
C MET A 963 -19.65 -9.62 13.25
N TYR A 964 -18.88 -8.66 13.75
CA TYR A 964 -19.32 -7.29 14.00
C TYR A 964 -18.15 -6.35 13.78
N SER A 965 -18.42 -5.14 13.30
CA SER A 965 -17.41 -4.09 13.28
C SER A 965 -17.54 -3.24 14.54
N GLN A 966 -16.40 -2.88 15.13
CA GLN A 966 -16.28 -2.02 16.29
C GLN A 966 -15.25 -0.93 15.99
N ASP A 967 -15.69 0.32 16.02
CA ASP A 967 -14.87 1.50 15.73
C ASP A 967 -14.17 1.39 14.36
N GLY A 968 -14.90 0.85 13.39
CA GLY A 968 -14.48 0.55 12.04
C GLY A 968 -13.49 -0.60 11.88
N VAL A 969 -13.31 -1.43 12.91
CA VAL A 969 -12.49 -2.66 12.83
C VAL A 969 -13.40 -3.88 12.90
N LEU A 970 -13.31 -4.74 11.89
CA LEU A 970 -14.07 -5.98 11.83
C LEU A 970 -13.55 -7.00 12.86
N ARG A 971 -14.45 -7.56 13.66
CA ARG A 971 -14.18 -8.50 14.76
C ARG A 971 -15.07 -9.73 14.64
N ARG A 972 -14.55 -10.89 15.03
CA ARG A 972 -15.35 -12.13 15.14
C ARG A 972 -15.98 -12.20 16.52
N GLY A 973 -17.29 -12.42 16.57
CA GLY A 973 -18.04 -12.70 17.80
C GLY A 973 -18.17 -14.21 18.09
N VAL A 974 -18.77 -14.56 19.22
CA VAL A 974 -18.91 -15.97 19.67
C VAL A 974 -20.36 -16.42 19.57
N VAL A 975 -20.63 -17.58 18.97
CA VAL A 975 -21.99 -18.14 18.93
C VAL A 975 -22.23 -19.05 20.15
N VAL A 976 -23.29 -18.78 20.91
CA VAL A 976 -23.64 -19.48 22.16
C VAL A 976 -25.06 -20.02 22.11
N MET A 977 -25.31 -21.21 22.67
CA MET A 977 -26.64 -21.82 22.74
C MET A 977 -27.26 -21.64 24.14
N SER A 978 -28.37 -20.90 24.23
CA SER A 978 -29.18 -20.77 25.44
C SER A 978 -30.04 -22.02 25.63
N GLY A 979 -29.51 -23.01 26.36
CA GLY A 979 -30.25 -24.27 26.62
C GLY A 979 -29.48 -25.50 27.10
N ALA A 980 -28.15 -25.46 27.23
CA ALA A 980 -27.37 -26.59 27.73
C ALA A 980 -26.72 -26.35 29.10
N VAL A 981 -27.50 -25.92 30.10
CA VAL A 981 -27.15 -26.15 31.51
C VAL A 981 -27.99 -27.30 32.04
N SER A 982 -27.72 -28.52 31.57
CA SER A 982 -27.94 -29.70 32.39
C SER A 982 -26.59 -30.19 32.85
N SER A 983 -26.34 -30.03 34.15
CA SER A 983 -25.32 -30.79 34.88
C SER A 983 -25.32 -32.22 34.35
N VAL A 984 -24.26 -32.64 33.65
CA VAL A 984 -23.97 -34.06 33.57
C VAL A 984 -23.64 -34.45 35.00
N GLN A 985 -24.64 -34.97 35.71
CA GLN A 985 -24.39 -35.95 36.76
C GLN A 985 -23.45 -36.97 36.12
N VAL A 986 -22.17 -36.88 36.44
CA VAL A 986 -21.22 -37.98 36.27
C VAL A 986 -21.95 -39.19 36.82
N PRO A 987 -22.27 -40.21 36.00
CA PRO A 987 -22.82 -41.43 36.54
C PRO A 987 -21.77 -41.95 37.53
N GLU A 988 -22.10 -41.97 38.83
CA GLU A 988 -21.29 -42.72 39.77
C GLU A 988 -21.06 -44.11 39.16
N PRO A 989 -19.81 -44.58 39.04
CA PRO A 989 -19.58 -45.92 38.53
C PRO A 989 -20.32 -46.86 39.48
N GLY A 990 -21.40 -47.47 38.97
CA GLY A 990 -22.17 -48.44 39.72
C GLY A 990 -21.22 -49.45 40.34
N SER A 991 -21.42 -49.71 41.63
CA SER A 991 -20.63 -50.55 42.54
C SER A 991 -20.48 -52.03 42.10
N VAL A 992 -20.74 -52.34 40.83
CA VAL A 992 -20.54 -53.62 40.16
C VAL A 992 -19.20 -53.67 39.40
N PHE A 993 -18.65 -52.53 38.93
CA PHE A 993 -17.33 -52.49 38.27
C PHE A 993 -16.15 -52.61 39.26
N LEU A 994 -16.33 -52.17 40.51
CA LEU A 994 -15.34 -52.34 41.60
C LEU A 994 -15.29 -53.77 42.19
N ALA A 995 -16.29 -54.63 41.93
CA ALA A 995 -16.30 -56.01 42.41
C ALA A 995 -15.68 -57.02 41.40
N LEU A 996 -15.63 -56.67 40.11
CA LEU A 996 -15.05 -57.51 39.05
C LEU A 996 -13.56 -57.22 38.80
N ALA A 997 -13.08 -56.01 39.11
CA ALA A 997 -11.65 -55.66 39.03
C ALA A 997 -10.81 -56.20 40.21
N SER A 998 -11.42 -56.60 41.33
CA SER A 998 -10.71 -57.17 42.49
C SER A 998 -10.41 -58.69 42.40
N MET A 999 -10.83 -59.38 41.33
CA MET A 999 -10.58 -60.84 41.16
C MET A 999 -9.49 -61.20 40.13
N ALA A 1000 -8.97 -60.24 39.35
CA ALA A 1000 -7.96 -60.54 38.32
C ALA A 1000 -6.49 -60.31 38.76
N THR A 1001 -6.24 -59.67 39.91
CA THR A 1001 -4.87 -59.34 40.39
C THR A 1001 -4.55 -59.91 41.78
N VAL A 1002 -5.03 -61.12 42.10
CA VAL A 1002 -4.46 -61.95 43.19
C VAL A 1002 -3.80 -63.22 42.62
N GLY A 1003 -3.86 -63.45 41.30
CA GLY A 1003 -3.46 -64.73 40.68
C GLY A 1003 -1.99 -64.89 40.27
N ILE A 1004 -1.18 -63.83 40.20
CA ILE A 1004 0.20 -63.94 39.66
C ILE A 1004 1.23 -63.19 40.51
N ILE A 1005 1.15 -63.32 41.83
CA ILE A 1005 2.33 -63.20 42.71
C ILE A 1005 2.20 -64.30 43.77
N THR A 1006 2.64 -65.52 43.46
CA THR A 1006 3.45 -66.40 44.34
C THR A 1006 3.46 -67.85 43.86
N LEU A 1007 4.34 -68.16 42.92
CA LEU A 1007 5.04 -69.45 42.93
C LEU A 1007 6.53 -69.17 42.99
N ARG A 1008 7.08 -69.09 44.22
CA ARG A 1008 8.20 -69.98 44.57
C ARG A 1008 8.56 -70.01 46.06
N ARG A 1009 8.51 -71.27 46.56
CA ARG A 1009 9.29 -71.93 47.64
C ARG A 1009 8.58 -71.92 49.01
N ARG A 1010 8.38 -73.05 49.71
CA ARG A 1010 9.20 -74.28 49.92
C ARG A 1010 8.29 -75.46 50.41
N PRO A 1011 8.81 -76.61 50.90
CA PRO A 1011 9.43 -77.74 50.20
C PRO A 1011 8.69 -79.09 50.42
N LEU A 1012 8.93 -80.03 49.50
CA LEU A 1012 8.93 -81.51 49.58
C LEU A 1012 8.05 -82.24 50.63
N ARG A 1013 7.03 -82.96 50.11
CA ARG A 1013 6.91 -84.43 50.26
C ARG A 1013 6.39 -85.05 48.98
#